data_AF-A0A7J9GZB2-F1
#
_entry.id   AF-A0A7J9GZB2-F1
#
_cell.length_a   1.000
_cell.length_b   1.000
_cell.length_c   1.000
_cell.angle_alpha   90.00
_cell.angle_beta   90.00
_cell.angle_gamma   90.00
#
_symmetry.space_group_name_H-M   'P 1'
#
loop_
_entity.id
_entity.type
_entity.pdbx_description
1 polymer ?
#
loop_
_entity_poly.entity_id
_entity_poly.type
_entity_poly.pdbx_seq_one_letter_code
_entity_poly.pdbx_strand_id
1 'polypeptide(L)'
;MEARLKEDILREAKRYEGAIMVIHETDDGQIFDAWEHVNSDSVRTPLEVFKCLEDDGFPIKYARVPITDGKAPKSSDFDTVAKNIASASEHTAFVFNCQMGRGRTTTGTVIACLVKLRIDNGRPIKVLLDEMNHEHPDGSSSSGEEIRSDATRLTSSTVKVRTKNEHGRAFGIDDILLLWKITRLFDNGVECREALDAIIDRCSALQNIRQAVLQYRKVFNQQHVEPRVRRVALNRGAEYLERYFCLIAFAAYLGSEAFDGFCGQGECLMTFEDWLHQRPEILAMKSSIRLRPGRFFTVPEELRASLESQHGDAVMEAIVKARNGSVLGKGSILKMYFFPGQRTSSHIQIRGAPHVFKVDGYPVYSMATPTIIGAKEMLAYLGAKVNAGFSGQKVVVTDLREEAVVYINGTPFVLRELNKPVETLKHVGITGPVVEHMEARLKEDILSEVRQSGGQMLLHREEYNPSSNQSSVVGYWENIFADDVKTPAEVYATLKDEGYNIVYKRIPLTREREALASDVDEIQSCKDDSSGCYLYVSHTGFGGVAYGMAIICCRLDAEVNYGTSNVTQSLADAHLHSPPEESMSLQTSEEEARRMGDYRDILSLTRVLIHGPKSKADVDIIIERCAGAGHLRDDILHYSKELEQVPHDDDEHQAYLMDMGIKALRRYFFLITFRSYLYCTSPNETKFTSWMVARPELGHLCNNLRIDK
;
A
#
# COMPACT_ATOMS: atom_id res chain seq x y z
N MET A 1 -10.24 -34.99 -11.21
CA MET A 1 -11.36 -34.57 -10.34
C MET A 1 -12.67 -35.20 -10.82
N GLU A 2 -13.11 -34.96 -12.05
CA GLU A 2 -14.36 -35.52 -12.60
C GLU A 2 -14.42 -37.05 -12.53
N ALA A 3 -13.33 -37.75 -12.87
CA ALA A 3 -13.25 -39.21 -12.74
C ALA A 3 -13.43 -39.71 -11.29
N ARG A 4 -12.89 -38.96 -10.31
CA ARG A 4 -13.07 -39.26 -8.89
C ARG A 4 -14.50 -39.00 -8.44
N LEU A 5 -15.12 -37.91 -8.89
CA LEU A 5 -16.53 -37.63 -8.63
C LEU A 5 -17.43 -38.76 -9.17
N LYS A 6 -17.16 -39.26 -10.38
CA LYS A 6 -17.84 -40.45 -10.92
C LYS A 6 -17.66 -41.67 -10.01
N GLU A 7 -16.45 -41.94 -9.54
CA GLU A 7 -16.20 -43.06 -8.63
C GLU A 7 -16.95 -42.89 -7.29
N ASP A 8 -16.95 -41.68 -6.74
CA ASP A 8 -17.64 -41.36 -5.49
C ASP A 8 -19.17 -41.51 -5.66
N ILE A 9 -19.75 -41.06 -6.77
CA ILE A 9 -21.17 -41.26 -7.14
C ILE A 9 -21.51 -42.76 -7.19
N LEU A 10 -20.70 -43.56 -7.89
CA LEU A 10 -20.94 -45.01 -8.02
C LEU A 10 -20.78 -45.74 -6.68
N ARG A 11 -19.83 -45.31 -5.85
CA ARG A 11 -19.62 -45.85 -4.50
C ARG A 11 -20.79 -45.52 -3.58
N GLU A 12 -21.33 -44.31 -3.68
CA GLU A 12 -22.51 -43.88 -2.92
C GLU A 12 -23.77 -44.61 -3.38
N ALA A 13 -23.99 -44.71 -4.70
CA ALA A 13 -25.13 -45.43 -5.24
C ALA A 13 -25.16 -46.91 -4.79
N LYS A 14 -23.99 -47.55 -4.70
CA LYS A 14 -23.88 -48.92 -4.17
C LYS A 14 -24.37 -49.05 -2.72
N ARG A 15 -24.29 -47.99 -1.91
CA ARG A 15 -24.79 -47.97 -0.53
C ARG A 15 -26.32 -47.85 -0.47
N TYR A 16 -26.94 -47.30 -1.51
CA TYR A 16 -28.37 -47.02 -1.59
C TYR A 16 -29.02 -47.79 -2.75
N GLU A 17 -28.74 -49.10 -2.85
CA GLU A 17 -29.39 -50.02 -3.79
C GLU A 17 -29.37 -49.56 -5.28
N GLY A 18 -28.28 -48.90 -5.67
CA GLY A 18 -28.11 -48.39 -7.03
C GLY A 18 -28.81 -47.07 -7.29
N ALA A 19 -29.18 -46.31 -6.26
CA ALA A 19 -29.74 -44.96 -6.37
C ALA A 19 -28.84 -43.89 -5.75
N ILE A 20 -28.84 -42.68 -6.29
CA ILE A 20 -28.16 -41.52 -5.71
C ILE A 20 -29.17 -40.38 -5.54
N MET A 21 -29.05 -39.64 -4.44
CA MET A 21 -29.85 -38.45 -4.22
C MET A 21 -29.25 -37.29 -5.01
N VAL A 22 -30.07 -36.68 -5.86
CA VAL A 22 -29.73 -35.50 -6.64
C VAL A 22 -30.69 -34.37 -6.32
N ILE A 23 -30.22 -33.15 -6.53
CA ILE A 23 -31.01 -31.93 -6.34
C ILE A 23 -31.41 -31.44 -7.72
N HIS A 24 -32.72 -31.39 -7.98
CA HIS A 24 -33.30 -30.84 -9.20
C HIS A 24 -33.70 -29.39 -9.01
N GLU A 25 -33.56 -28.60 -10.08
CA GLU A 25 -34.05 -27.24 -10.19
C GLU A 25 -35.04 -27.19 -11.35
N THR A 26 -36.28 -26.78 -11.08
CA THR A 26 -37.31 -26.59 -12.11
C THR A 26 -37.17 -25.25 -12.82
N ASP A 27 -37.87 -25.07 -13.95
CA ASP A 27 -37.87 -23.82 -14.71
C ASP A 27 -38.39 -22.60 -13.90
N ASP A 28 -39.22 -22.83 -12.89
CA ASP A 28 -39.69 -21.80 -11.95
C ASP A 28 -38.76 -21.59 -10.74
N GLY A 29 -37.59 -22.23 -10.73
CA GLY A 29 -36.53 -22.08 -9.72
C GLY A 29 -36.80 -22.82 -8.42
N GLN A 30 -37.74 -23.76 -8.40
CA GLN A 30 -37.96 -24.63 -7.23
C GLN A 30 -36.86 -25.68 -7.16
N ILE A 31 -36.32 -25.86 -5.96
CA ILE A 31 -35.25 -26.82 -5.68
C ILE A 31 -35.84 -27.97 -4.87
N PHE A 32 -35.67 -29.20 -5.34
CA PHE A 32 -36.17 -30.39 -4.64
C PHE A 32 -35.22 -31.59 -4.79
N ASP A 33 -35.27 -32.49 -3.81
CA ASP A 33 -34.46 -33.70 -3.79
C ASP A 33 -35.18 -34.83 -4.53
N ALA A 34 -34.44 -35.58 -5.35
CA ALA A 34 -34.93 -36.78 -6.03
C ALA A 34 -33.91 -37.91 -5.93
N TRP A 35 -34.40 -39.14 -5.81
CA TRP A 35 -33.56 -40.34 -5.90
C TRP A 35 -33.54 -40.81 -7.35
N GLU A 36 -32.34 -40.90 -7.94
CA GLU A 36 -32.14 -41.39 -9.29
C GLU A 36 -31.38 -42.70 -9.30
N HIS A 37 -31.89 -43.68 -10.04
CA HIS A 37 -31.19 -44.93 -10.26
C HIS A 37 -30.02 -44.75 -11.23
N VAL A 38 -28.83 -45.16 -10.81
CA VAL A 38 -27.59 -45.01 -11.59
C VAL A 38 -26.78 -46.30 -11.59
N ASN A 39 -26.07 -46.54 -12.69
CA ASN A 39 -25.14 -47.65 -12.85
C ASN A 39 -23.85 -47.18 -13.55
N SER A 40 -22.90 -48.09 -13.76
CA SER A 40 -21.60 -47.76 -14.38
C SER A 40 -21.73 -47.13 -15.77
N ASP A 41 -22.80 -47.44 -16.49
CA ASP A 41 -22.99 -47.06 -17.88
C ASP A 41 -23.74 -45.72 -18.00
N SER A 42 -24.57 -45.40 -17.01
CA SER A 42 -25.37 -44.17 -16.93
C SER A 42 -24.60 -42.98 -16.36
N VAL A 43 -23.52 -43.21 -15.59
CA VAL A 43 -22.68 -42.14 -15.05
C VAL A 43 -21.44 -41.95 -15.92
N ARG A 44 -21.38 -40.83 -16.64
CA ARG A 44 -20.24 -40.49 -17.52
C ARG A 44 -19.70 -39.11 -17.21
N THR A 45 -18.38 -38.98 -17.25
CA THR A 45 -17.71 -37.69 -17.25
C THR A 45 -17.87 -37.02 -18.61
N PRO A 46 -17.77 -35.68 -18.72
CA PRO A 46 -17.81 -35.00 -20.01
C PRO A 46 -16.81 -35.57 -21.03
N LEU A 47 -15.60 -35.90 -20.60
CA LEU A 47 -14.59 -36.53 -21.46
C LEU A 47 -15.07 -37.88 -22.03
N GLU A 48 -15.70 -38.72 -21.22
CA GLU A 48 -16.24 -40.01 -21.67
C GLU A 48 -17.41 -39.81 -22.63
N VAL A 49 -18.30 -38.84 -22.37
CA VAL A 49 -19.43 -38.53 -23.26
C VAL A 49 -18.94 -38.15 -24.66
N PHE A 50 -17.97 -37.23 -24.76
CA PHE A 50 -17.46 -36.81 -26.05
C PHE A 50 -16.60 -37.88 -26.73
N LYS A 51 -15.88 -38.72 -25.98
CA LYS A 51 -15.21 -39.90 -26.56
C LYS A 51 -16.20 -40.88 -27.18
N CYS A 52 -17.34 -41.13 -26.54
CA CYS A 52 -18.37 -41.99 -27.14
C CYS A 52 -18.90 -41.40 -28.45
N LEU A 53 -19.06 -40.08 -28.54
CA LEU A 53 -19.44 -39.43 -29.80
C LEU A 53 -18.34 -39.55 -30.87
N GLU A 54 -17.06 -39.47 -30.49
CA GLU A 54 -15.94 -39.76 -31.41
C GLU A 54 -15.99 -41.23 -31.89
N ASP A 55 -16.25 -42.18 -30.99
CA ASP A 55 -16.38 -43.61 -31.29
C ASP A 55 -17.60 -43.91 -32.19
N ASP A 56 -18.69 -43.13 -32.04
CA ASP A 56 -19.89 -43.18 -32.89
C ASP A 56 -19.65 -42.57 -34.30
N GLY A 57 -18.43 -42.09 -34.58
CA GLY A 57 -18.00 -41.60 -35.89
C GLY A 57 -18.23 -40.11 -36.12
N PHE A 58 -18.59 -39.34 -35.09
CA PHE A 58 -18.66 -37.89 -35.23
C PHE A 58 -17.25 -37.28 -35.32
N PRO A 59 -16.95 -36.42 -36.30
CA PRO A 59 -15.63 -35.82 -36.50
C PRO A 59 -15.42 -34.65 -35.53
N ILE A 60 -15.40 -34.94 -34.23
CA ILE A 60 -15.27 -33.95 -33.16
C ILE A 60 -13.94 -34.10 -32.44
N LYS A 61 -13.51 -33.03 -31.76
CA LYS A 61 -12.35 -33.04 -30.88
C LYS A 61 -12.72 -32.34 -29.59
N TYR A 62 -12.72 -33.09 -28.48
CA TYR A 62 -13.02 -32.51 -27.17
C TYR A 62 -11.80 -31.85 -26.52
N ALA A 63 -12.00 -30.65 -25.98
CA ALA A 63 -11.01 -29.95 -25.16
C ALA A 63 -11.66 -29.34 -23.90
N ARG A 64 -11.03 -29.55 -22.73
CA ARG A 64 -11.48 -29.03 -21.44
C ARG A 64 -10.53 -27.95 -20.94
N VAL A 65 -11.00 -26.70 -20.89
CA VAL A 65 -10.24 -25.55 -20.34
C VAL A 65 -10.93 -25.05 -19.06
N PRO A 66 -10.34 -25.23 -17.87
CA PRO A 66 -11.00 -25.01 -16.59
C PRO A 66 -11.00 -23.53 -16.16
N ILE A 67 -11.85 -22.72 -16.79
CA ILE A 67 -12.04 -21.30 -16.44
C ILE A 67 -13.05 -21.18 -15.30
N THR A 68 -12.66 -20.52 -14.21
CA THR A 68 -13.55 -20.24 -13.05
C THR A 68 -14.66 -19.27 -13.45
N ASP A 69 -15.88 -19.55 -13.01
CA ASP A 69 -17.03 -18.70 -13.34
C ASP A 69 -16.86 -17.28 -12.79
N GLY A 70 -17.26 -16.29 -13.58
CA GLY A 70 -17.12 -14.87 -13.23
C GLY A 70 -15.69 -14.30 -13.27
N LYS A 71 -14.64 -15.12 -13.32
CA LYS A 71 -13.24 -14.65 -13.37
C LYS A 71 -12.73 -14.39 -14.80
N ALA A 72 -11.60 -13.70 -14.93
CA ALA A 72 -10.83 -13.65 -16.17
C ALA A 72 -10.06 -14.98 -16.40
N PRO A 73 -9.90 -15.44 -17.66
CA PRO A 73 -9.04 -16.59 -17.96
C PRO A 73 -7.59 -16.34 -17.54
N LYS A 74 -6.88 -17.41 -17.16
CA LYS A 74 -5.43 -17.36 -16.93
C LYS A 74 -4.70 -17.26 -18.26
N SER A 75 -3.44 -16.80 -18.24
CA SER A 75 -2.55 -16.77 -19.41
C SER A 75 -2.51 -18.11 -20.14
N SER A 76 -2.27 -19.19 -19.38
CA SER A 76 -2.26 -20.57 -19.89
C SER A 76 -3.57 -21.02 -20.55
N ASP A 77 -4.71 -20.45 -20.15
CA ASP A 77 -6.02 -20.76 -20.75
C ASP A 77 -6.11 -20.19 -22.16
N PHE A 78 -5.62 -18.96 -22.37
CA PHE A 78 -5.51 -18.35 -23.70
C PHE A 78 -4.61 -19.19 -24.61
N ASP A 79 -3.45 -19.63 -24.11
CA ASP A 79 -2.52 -20.48 -24.86
C ASP A 79 -3.14 -21.81 -25.30
N THR A 80 -3.87 -22.45 -24.39
CA THR A 80 -4.55 -23.71 -24.68
C THR A 80 -5.60 -23.54 -25.76
N VAL A 81 -6.42 -22.48 -25.68
CA VAL A 81 -7.44 -22.19 -26.68
C VAL A 81 -6.79 -21.82 -28.02
N ALA A 82 -5.80 -20.93 -28.03
CA ALA A 82 -5.11 -20.49 -29.24
C ALA A 82 -4.43 -21.67 -29.96
N LYS A 83 -3.73 -22.54 -29.23
CA LYS A 83 -3.09 -23.74 -29.79
C LYS A 83 -4.10 -24.70 -30.41
N ASN A 84 -5.26 -24.91 -29.76
CA ASN A 84 -6.30 -25.78 -30.29
C ASN A 84 -6.91 -25.23 -31.59
N ILE A 85 -7.02 -23.91 -31.71
CA ILE A 85 -7.57 -23.25 -32.89
C ILE A 85 -6.54 -23.23 -34.02
N ALA A 86 -5.29 -22.87 -33.73
CA ALA A 86 -4.20 -22.82 -34.72
C ALA A 86 -3.87 -24.21 -35.31
N SER A 87 -4.09 -25.29 -34.55
CA SER A 87 -3.89 -26.67 -35.02
C SER A 87 -5.11 -27.28 -35.72
N ALA A 88 -6.22 -26.56 -35.80
CA ALA A 88 -7.45 -27.05 -36.43
C ALA A 88 -7.43 -26.85 -37.96
N SER A 89 -8.16 -27.68 -38.69
CA SER A 89 -8.34 -27.50 -40.13
C SER A 89 -9.21 -26.27 -40.44
N GLU A 90 -9.10 -25.76 -41.67
CA GLU A 90 -9.81 -24.55 -42.13
C GLU A 90 -11.32 -24.62 -41.87
N HIS A 91 -11.95 -25.77 -42.14
CA HIS A 91 -13.39 -25.99 -42.03
C HIS A 91 -13.86 -26.46 -40.63
N THR A 92 -13.00 -26.39 -39.60
CA THR A 92 -13.39 -26.79 -38.25
C THR A 92 -14.30 -25.75 -37.60
N ALA A 93 -15.47 -26.19 -37.14
CA ALA A 93 -16.36 -25.38 -36.30
C ALA A 93 -15.93 -25.44 -34.83
N PHE A 94 -15.88 -24.30 -34.15
CA PHE A 94 -15.55 -24.21 -32.72
C PHE A 94 -16.81 -23.99 -31.87
N VAL A 95 -17.05 -24.86 -30.90
CA VAL A 95 -18.21 -24.79 -30.00
C VAL A 95 -17.72 -24.58 -28.56
N PHE A 96 -18.12 -23.47 -27.95
CA PHE A 96 -17.78 -23.14 -26.56
C PHE A 96 -18.99 -23.34 -25.64
N ASN A 97 -18.83 -24.19 -24.63
CA ASN A 97 -19.90 -24.52 -23.68
C ASN A 97 -19.53 -24.12 -22.24
N CYS A 98 -20.47 -23.51 -21.53
CA CYS A 98 -20.43 -23.29 -20.08
C CYS A 98 -21.85 -23.43 -19.50
N GLN A 99 -21.97 -23.45 -18.17
CA GLN A 99 -23.24 -23.74 -17.46
C GLN A 99 -24.46 -23.01 -18.03
N MET A 100 -24.33 -21.70 -18.32
CA MET A 100 -25.44 -20.88 -18.84
C MET A 100 -25.26 -20.48 -20.31
N GLY A 101 -24.17 -20.88 -20.96
CA GLY A 101 -23.82 -20.37 -22.30
C GLY A 101 -23.46 -18.88 -22.36
N ARG A 102 -23.35 -18.16 -21.23
CA ARG A 102 -23.11 -16.71 -21.19
C ARG A 102 -21.63 -16.34 -21.08
N GLY A 103 -21.12 -16.04 -19.88
CA GLY A 103 -19.83 -15.36 -19.74
C GLY A 103 -18.60 -16.11 -20.26
N ARG A 104 -18.41 -17.37 -19.86
CA ARG A 104 -17.26 -18.19 -20.29
C ARG A 104 -17.36 -18.55 -21.78
N THR A 105 -18.56 -18.90 -22.24
CA THR A 105 -18.84 -19.17 -23.66
C THR A 105 -18.51 -17.96 -24.53
N THR A 106 -19.07 -16.78 -24.23
CA THR A 106 -18.77 -15.56 -24.98
C THR A 106 -17.28 -15.24 -24.99
N THR A 107 -16.59 -15.40 -23.85
CA THR A 107 -15.14 -15.16 -23.77
C THR A 107 -14.35 -16.10 -24.68
N GLY A 108 -14.68 -17.40 -24.69
CA GLY A 108 -14.07 -18.38 -25.58
C GLY A 108 -14.31 -18.06 -27.06
N THR A 109 -15.54 -17.67 -27.41
CA THR A 109 -15.89 -17.25 -28.77
C THR A 109 -15.09 -16.02 -29.20
N VAL A 110 -14.96 -15.00 -28.35
CA VAL A 110 -14.17 -13.79 -28.66
C VAL A 110 -12.70 -14.14 -28.89
N ILE A 111 -12.11 -14.98 -28.03
CA ILE A 111 -10.73 -15.48 -28.21
C ILE A 111 -10.60 -16.21 -29.55
N ALA A 112 -11.56 -17.05 -29.90
CA ALA A 112 -11.51 -17.80 -31.14
C ALA A 112 -11.60 -16.93 -32.39
N CYS A 113 -12.50 -15.95 -32.39
CA CYS A 113 -12.60 -14.98 -33.47
C CYS A 113 -11.30 -14.19 -33.63
N LEU A 114 -10.65 -13.75 -32.54
CA LEU A 114 -9.37 -13.04 -32.62
C LEU A 114 -8.26 -13.90 -33.23
N VAL A 115 -8.14 -15.16 -32.78
CA VAL A 115 -7.12 -16.09 -33.29
C VAL A 115 -7.38 -16.39 -34.77
N LYS A 116 -8.63 -16.64 -35.16
CA LYS A 116 -8.98 -16.86 -36.57
C LYS A 116 -8.70 -15.64 -37.44
N LEU A 117 -9.10 -14.44 -37.01
CA LEU A 117 -8.78 -13.21 -37.74
C LEU A 117 -7.28 -13.01 -37.92
N ARG A 118 -6.46 -13.37 -36.92
CA ARG A 118 -4.99 -13.35 -37.06
C ARG A 118 -4.51 -14.39 -38.07
N ILE A 119 -4.98 -15.62 -38.01
CA ILE A 119 -4.58 -16.69 -38.95
C ILE A 119 -4.95 -16.31 -40.39
N ASP A 120 -6.16 -15.78 -40.59
CA ASP A 120 -6.70 -15.54 -41.92
C ASP A 120 -6.19 -14.22 -42.55
N ASN A 121 -5.93 -13.19 -41.74
CA ASN A 121 -5.60 -11.83 -42.23
C ASN A 121 -4.20 -11.31 -41.84
N GLY A 122 -3.43 -12.04 -41.02
CA GLY A 122 -2.09 -11.63 -40.58
C GLY A 122 -2.06 -10.46 -39.59
N ARG A 123 -0.96 -9.68 -39.60
CA ARG A 123 -0.79 -8.47 -38.78
C ARG A 123 -1.05 -7.18 -39.57
N PRO A 124 -1.64 -6.14 -38.93
CA PRO A 124 -2.32 -6.18 -37.62
C PRO A 124 -3.69 -6.87 -37.77
N ILE A 125 -4.29 -7.31 -36.66
CA ILE A 125 -5.62 -7.92 -36.67
C ILE A 125 -6.62 -6.87 -37.15
N LYS A 126 -7.35 -7.16 -38.24
CA LYS A 126 -8.37 -6.28 -38.79
C LYS A 126 -9.68 -7.05 -38.93
N VAL A 127 -10.78 -6.39 -38.58
CA VAL A 127 -12.12 -6.88 -38.86
C VAL A 127 -12.53 -6.33 -40.22
N LEU A 128 -12.78 -7.20 -41.19
CA LEU A 128 -13.43 -6.80 -42.44
C LEU A 128 -14.87 -6.38 -42.11
N LEU A 129 -15.20 -5.13 -42.43
CA LEU A 129 -16.59 -4.66 -42.44
C LEU A 129 -17.24 -5.23 -43.69
N ASP A 130 -18.10 -6.23 -43.52
CA ASP A 130 -18.99 -6.64 -44.60
C ASP A 130 -19.99 -5.49 -44.84
N GLU A 131 -19.92 -4.88 -46.01
CA GLU A 131 -21.04 -4.17 -46.61
C GLU A 131 -22.13 -5.22 -46.92
N MET A 132 -22.88 -5.63 -45.90
CA MET A 132 -24.12 -6.35 -46.14
C MET A 132 -25.12 -5.36 -46.74
N ASN A 133 -25.27 -5.46 -48.06
CA ASN A 133 -26.40 -4.99 -48.84
C ASN A 133 -27.70 -5.20 -48.05
N HIS A 134 -28.25 -4.12 -47.50
CA HIS A 134 -29.67 -4.05 -47.22
C HIS A 134 -30.38 -3.86 -48.56
N GLU A 135 -30.72 -4.97 -49.23
CA GLU A 135 -31.85 -4.98 -50.15
C GLU A 135 -33.11 -4.64 -49.34
N HIS A 136 -33.49 -3.36 -49.35
CA HIS A 136 -34.84 -2.95 -49.01
C HIS A 136 -35.67 -2.91 -50.31
N PRO A 137 -36.84 -3.57 -50.34
CA PRO A 137 -37.70 -3.55 -51.51
C PRO A 137 -38.36 -2.18 -51.69
N ASP A 138 -38.54 -1.85 -52.97
CA ASP A 138 -39.23 -0.72 -53.58
C ASP A 138 -40.19 0.11 -52.71
N GLY A 139 -40.03 1.44 -52.80
CA GLY A 139 -40.92 2.42 -52.21
C GLY A 139 -40.64 3.85 -52.69
N SER A 140 -40.81 4.07 -54.00
CA SER A 140 -41.18 5.31 -54.72
C SER A 140 -41.06 6.71 -54.05
N SER A 141 -40.58 7.65 -54.89
CA SER A 141 -40.79 9.12 -54.88
C SER A 141 -39.84 9.93 -53.96
N SER A 142 -39.21 11.05 -54.34
CA SER A 142 -39.48 12.04 -55.39
C SER A 142 -38.23 12.88 -55.72
N SER A 143 -38.08 13.16 -57.01
CA SER A 143 -37.38 14.24 -57.75
C SER A 143 -36.51 15.32 -57.05
N GLY A 144 -35.39 15.65 -57.69
CA GLY A 144 -34.93 17.06 -57.82
C GLY A 144 -33.43 17.31 -58.01
N GLU A 145 -32.94 17.18 -59.25
CA GLU A 145 -31.89 17.96 -59.96
C GLU A 145 -30.55 18.29 -59.24
N GLU A 146 -29.43 17.67 -59.66
CA GLU A 146 -28.37 18.16 -60.59
C GLU A 146 -27.72 19.51 -60.19
N ILE A 147 -26.40 19.56 -59.95
CA ILE A 147 -25.40 19.90 -60.98
C ILE A 147 -24.02 19.25 -60.68
N ARG A 148 -23.46 18.69 -61.76
CA ARG A 148 -22.09 18.17 -61.97
C ARG A 148 -21.03 19.28 -61.88
N SER A 149 -19.90 19.02 -61.22
CA SER A 149 -18.58 19.31 -61.79
C SER A 149 -17.46 18.50 -61.10
N ASP A 150 -16.43 18.26 -61.88
CA ASP A 150 -15.58 17.08 -61.91
C ASP A 150 -14.30 17.17 -61.05
N ALA A 151 -13.79 15.99 -60.72
CA ALA A 151 -12.41 15.58 -60.41
C ALA A 151 -11.37 16.62 -59.94
N THR A 152 -10.71 16.37 -58.80
CA THR A 152 -9.48 15.55 -58.70
C THR A 152 -8.83 15.69 -57.31
N ARG A 153 -8.70 14.54 -56.63
CA ARG A 153 -7.76 14.15 -55.56
C ARG A 153 -6.94 15.26 -54.86
N LEU A 154 -7.18 15.42 -53.56
CA LEU A 154 -6.13 15.67 -52.56
C LEU A 154 -6.50 14.97 -51.24
N THR A 155 -5.53 14.22 -50.73
CA THR A 155 -5.50 13.49 -49.47
C THR A 155 -5.87 14.38 -48.29
N SER A 156 -6.86 13.98 -47.48
CA SER A 156 -7.10 14.58 -46.17
C SER A 156 -7.44 13.50 -45.15
N SER A 157 -6.41 13.18 -44.35
CA SER A 157 -6.50 12.63 -43.00
C SER A 157 -7.56 13.39 -42.20
N THR A 158 -8.76 12.83 -42.13
CA THR A 158 -9.83 13.40 -41.31
C THR A 158 -9.66 12.90 -39.88
N VAL A 159 -8.77 13.59 -39.15
CA VAL A 159 -8.96 13.78 -37.71
C VAL A 159 -10.33 14.44 -37.57
N LYS A 160 -11.35 13.68 -37.12
CA LYS A 160 -12.63 14.25 -36.72
C LYS A 160 -12.36 15.16 -35.52
N VAL A 161 -12.12 16.43 -35.82
CA VAL A 161 -12.29 17.56 -34.90
C VAL A 161 -13.71 17.44 -34.36
N ARG A 162 -13.84 16.96 -33.12
CA ARG A 162 -15.11 16.96 -32.40
C ARG A 162 -15.57 18.41 -32.27
N THR A 163 -16.60 18.72 -33.03
CA THR A 163 -17.35 19.96 -32.97
C THR A 163 -17.90 20.17 -31.55
N LYS A 164 -17.73 21.39 -31.06
CA LYS A 164 -18.30 21.91 -29.81
C LYS A 164 -19.82 21.69 -29.79
N ASN A 165 -20.28 20.65 -29.10
CA ASN A 165 -21.59 20.52 -28.44
C ASN A 165 -21.73 19.13 -27.78
N GLU A 166 -21.08 18.90 -26.64
CA GLU A 166 -21.35 17.71 -25.80
C GLU A 166 -21.43 18.10 -24.31
N HIS A 167 -22.39 18.95 -23.95
CA HIS A 167 -22.76 19.20 -22.55
C HIS A 167 -23.67 18.06 -22.01
N GLY A 168 -23.18 16.81 -22.01
CA GLY A 168 -23.95 15.67 -21.48
C GLY A 168 -23.52 14.25 -21.89
N ARG A 169 -22.26 14.00 -22.28
CA ARG A 169 -21.83 12.63 -22.62
C ARG A 169 -21.78 11.74 -21.38
N ALA A 170 -22.54 10.65 -21.38
CA ALA A 170 -22.52 9.65 -20.31
C ALA A 170 -21.17 8.90 -20.26
N PHE A 171 -20.71 8.58 -19.05
CA PHE A 171 -19.47 7.81 -18.82
C PHE A 171 -19.47 6.50 -19.63
N GLY A 172 -18.55 6.39 -20.57
CA GLY A 172 -18.33 5.25 -21.44
C GLY A 172 -17.15 4.39 -21.03
N ILE A 173 -16.98 3.25 -21.69
CA ILE A 173 -15.87 2.33 -21.43
C ILE A 173 -14.51 3.00 -21.68
N ASP A 174 -14.47 3.92 -22.66
CA ASP A 174 -13.27 4.69 -23.00
C ASP A 174 -12.88 5.69 -21.92
N ASP A 175 -13.75 6.01 -20.96
CA ASP A 175 -13.38 6.98 -19.92
C ASP A 175 -12.56 6.29 -18.78
N ILE A 176 -12.28 4.99 -18.88
CA ILE A 176 -11.40 4.26 -17.96
C ILE A 176 -9.95 4.39 -18.44
N LEU A 177 -9.18 5.31 -17.84
CA LEU A 177 -7.78 5.63 -18.18
C LEU A 177 -6.84 4.42 -18.25
N LEU A 178 -7.08 3.38 -17.42
CA LEU A 178 -6.29 2.15 -17.46
C LEU A 178 -6.29 1.52 -18.85
N LEU A 179 -7.43 1.56 -19.55
CA LEU A 179 -7.59 0.97 -20.87
C LEU A 179 -6.80 1.73 -21.92
N TRP A 180 -6.73 3.07 -21.84
CA TRP A 180 -5.84 3.86 -22.67
C TRP A 180 -4.37 3.55 -22.42
N LYS A 181 -3.98 3.41 -21.14
CA LYS A 181 -2.59 3.12 -20.77
C LYS A 181 -2.13 1.81 -21.39
N ILE A 182 -2.89 0.72 -21.24
CA ILE A 182 -2.52 -0.56 -21.88
C ILE A 182 -2.55 -0.48 -23.40
N THR A 183 -3.55 0.18 -23.99
CA THR A 183 -3.65 0.33 -25.45
C THR A 183 -2.43 1.05 -26.03
N ARG A 184 -1.92 2.08 -25.35
CA ARG A 184 -0.75 2.86 -25.80
C ARG A 184 0.60 2.18 -25.59
N LEU A 185 0.66 1.07 -24.84
CA LEU A 185 1.91 0.34 -24.65
C LEU A 185 2.30 -0.53 -25.84
N PHE A 186 1.39 -0.75 -26.79
CA PHE A 186 1.64 -1.57 -27.96
C PHE A 186 1.59 -0.73 -29.23
N ASP A 187 2.52 -0.98 -30.16
CA ASP A 187 2.63 -0.22 -31.41
C ASP A 187 1.34 -0.23 -32.25
N ASN A 188 0.63 -1.38 -32.26
CA ASN A 188 -0.67 -1.56 -32.93
C ASN A 188 -1.83 -1.66 -31.94
N GLY A 189 -1.68 -1.11 -30.73
CA GLY A 189 -2.61 -1.37 -29.63
C GLY A 189 -4.01 -0.81 -29.88
N VAL A 190 -4.13 0.33 -30.57
CA VAL A 190 -5.42 0.95 -30.91
C VAL A 190 -6.19 0.06 -31.89
N GLU A 191 -5.55 -0.37 -32.97
CA GLU A 191 -6.13 -1.25 -33.99
C GLU A 191 -6.52 -2.60 -33.38
N CYS A 192 -5.68 -3.16 -32.52
CA CYS A 192 -5.98 -4.41 -31.82
C CYS A 192 -7.20 -4.27 -30.90
N ARG A 193 -7.33 -3.13 -30.21
CA ARG A 193 -8.49 -2.84 -29.35
C ARG A 193 -9.76 -2.61 -30.16
N GLU A 194 -9.69 -1.91 -31.30
CA GLU A 194 -10.84 -1.72 -32.18
C GLU A 194 -11.34 -3.04 -32.76
N ALA A 195 -10.43 -3.91 -33.22
CA ALA A 195 -10.77 -5.24 -33.68
C ALA A 195 -11.44 -6.08 -32.57
N LEU A 196 -10.88 -6.04 -31.35
CA LEU A 196 -11.46 -6.69 -30.18
C LEU A 196 -12.87 -6.17 -29.89
N ASP A 197 -13.07 -4.86 -29.88
CA ASP A 197 -14.35 -4.24 -29.57
C ASP A 197 -15.43 -4.61 -30.60
N ALA A 198 -15.08 -4.64 -31.89
CA ALA A 198 -15.98 -5.09 -32.95
C ALA A 198 -16.38 -6.56 -32.79
N ILE A 199 -15.46 -7.43 -32.39
CA ILE A 199 -15.76 -8.86 -32.11
C ILE A 199 -16.65 -8.98 -30.88
N ILE A 200 -16.35 -8.25 -29.80
CA ILE A 200 -17.20 -8.23 -28.60
C ILE A 200 -18.63 -7.83 -28.97
N ASP A 201 -18.81 -6.87 -29.87
CA ASP A 201 -20.12 -6.44 -30.34
C ASP A 201 -20.82 -7.49 -31.20
N ARG A 202 -20.11 -8.19 -32.08
CA ARG A 202 -20.65 -9.35 -32.82
C ARG A 202 -21.04 -10.51 -31.88
N CYS A 203 -20.35 -10.66 -30.75
CA CYS A 203 -20.64 -11.67 -29.73
C CYS A 203 -21.61 -11.20 -28.63
N SER A 204 -22.26 -10.04 -28.79
CA SER A 204 -23.01 -9.37 -27.71
C SER A 204 -24.36 -9.99 -27.36
N ALA A 205 -24.89 -10.91 -28.17
CA ALA A 205 -26.24 -11.49 -28.03
C ALA A 205 -26.54 -12.05 -26.63
N LEU A 206 -25.54 -12.63 -25.95
CA LEU A 206 -25.70 -13.18 -24.61
C LEU A 206 -25.12 -12.27 -23.51
N GLN A 207 -23.99 -11.64 -23.81
CA GLN A 207 -23.30 -10.74 -22.90
C GLN A 207 -22.27 -9.88 -23.63
N ASN A 208 -22.36 -8.56 -23.48
CA ASN A 208 -21.28 -7.65 -23.86
C ASN A 208 -20.46 -7.27 -22.63
N ILE A 209 -19.18 -7.66 -22.60
CA ILE A 209 -18.33 -7.45 -21.42
C ILE A 209 -18.07 -5.97 -21.13
N ARG A 210 -18.04 -5.10 -22.17
CA ARG A 210 -17.86 -3.65 -22.00
C ARG A 210 -19.11 -3.03 -21.36
N GLN A 211 -20.29 -3.44 -21.80
CA GLN A 211 -21.55 -3.01 -21.18
C GLN A 211 -21.68 -3.54 -19.74
N ALA A 212 -21.24 -4.77 -19.47
CA ALA A 212 -21.25 -5.34 -18.12
C ALA A 212 -20.41 -4.51 -17.13
N VAL A 213 -19.20 -4.07 -17.53
CA VAL A 213 -18.38 -3.15 -16.73
C VAL A 213 -19.16 -1.88 -16.38
N LEU A 214 -19.80 -1.24 -17.36
CA LEU A 214 -20.57 0.00 -17.16
C LEU A 214 -21.81 -0.20 -16.30
N GLN A 215 -22.50 -1.35 -16.43
CA GLN A 215 -23.65 -1.69 -15.59
C GLN A 215 -23.26 -1.86 -14.12
N TYR A 216 -22.20 -2.62 -13.82
CA TYR A 216 -21.71 -2.78 -12.45
C TYR A 216 -21.19 -1.47 -11.87
N ARG A 217 -20.55 -0.63 -12.69
CA ARG A 217 -20.19 0.74 -12.33
C ARG A 217 -21.40 1.57 -11.95
N LYS A 218 -22.49 1.50 -12.72
CA LYS A 218 -23.73 2.24 -12.40
C LYS A 218 -24.25 1.82 -11.02
N VAL A 219 -24.35 0.52 -10.75
CA VAL A 219 -24.81 -0.01 -9.45
C VAL A 219 -23.88 0.41 -8.31
N PHE A 220 -22.56 0.33 -8.51
CA PHE A 220 -21.57 0.74 -7.52
C PHE A 220 -21.71 2.23 -7.12
N ASN A 221 -22.02 3.10 -8.07
CA ASN A 221 -22.17 4.54 -7.86
C ASN A 221 -23.59 4.97 -7.42
N GLN A 222 -24.56 4.05 -7.32
CA GLN A 222 -25.90 4.36 -6.83
C GLN A 222 -25.91 4.43 -5.30
N GLN A 223 -25.95 5.64 -4.77
CA GLN A 223 -25.87 5.89 -3.32
C GLN A 223 -27.05 5.32 -2.51
N HIS A 224 -28.21 5.14 -3.15
CA HIS A 224 -29.41 4.56 -2.52
C HIS A 224 -29.39 3.02 -2.44
N VAL A 225 -28.41 2.37 -3.07
CA VAL A 225 -28.28 0.90 -3.07
C VAL A 225 -27.53 0.45 -1.82
N GLU A 226 -27.98 -0.67 -1.23
CA GLU A 226 -27.39 -1.24 -0.02
C GLU A 226 -25.85 -1.41 -0.16
N PRO A 227 -25.05 -1.07 0.87
CA PRO A 227 -23.58 -1.17 0.82
C PRO A 227 -23.06 -2.56 0.41
N ARG A 228 -23.71 -3.64 0.85
CA ARG A 228 -23.33 -5.01 0.45
C ARG A 228 -23.49 -5.21 -1.06
N VAL A 229 -24.60 -4.76 -1.63
CA VAL A 229 -24.88 -4.85 -3.07
C VAL A 229 -23.87 -4.01 -3.86
N ARG A 230 -23.52 -2.81 -3.39
CA ARG A 230 -22.47 -1.97 -4.00
C ARG A 230 -21.09 -2.66 -3.98
N ARG A 231 -20.73 -3.31 -2.86
CA ARG A 231 -19.47 -4.08 -2.75
C ARG A 231 -19.45 -5.28 -3.70
N VAL A 232 -20.55 -6.03 -3.79
CA VAL A 232 -20.67 -7.15 -4.74
C VAL A 232 -20.58 -6.64 -6.18
N ALA A 233 -21.23 -5.52 -6.49
CA ALA A 233 -21.15 -4.88 -7.80
C ALA A 233 -19.72 -4.42 -8.13
N LEU A 234 -19.00 -3.82 -7.18
CA LEU A 234 -17.59 -3.43 -7.37
C LEU A 234 -16.71 -4.63 -7.70
N ASN A 235 -16.83 -5.70 -6.91
CA ASN A 235 -16.05 -6.93 -7.13
C ASN A 235 -16.37 -7.56 -8.48
N ARG A 236 -17.66 -7.70 -8.84
CA ARG A 236 -18.06 -8.24 -10.14
C ARG A 236 -17.60 -7.34 -11.29
N GLY A 237 -17.74 -6.02 -11.15
CA GLY A 237 -17.26 -5.05 -12.12
C GLY A 237 -15.77 -5.19 -12.37
N ALA A 238 -14.97 -5.29 -11.31
CA ALA A 238 -13.53 -5.48 -11.39
C ALA A 238 -13.13 -6.74 -12.19
N GLU A 239 -13.85 -7.85 -12.01
CA GLU A 239 -13.61 -9.08 -12.78
C GLU A 239 -13.91 -8.91 -14.27
N TYR A 240 -14.99 -8.21 -14.64
CA TYR A 240 -15.28 -7.90 -16.04
C TYR A 240 -14.24 -6.95 -16.65
N LEU A 241 -13.76 -5.97 -15.87
CA LEU A 241 -12.72 -5.04 -16.31
C LEU A 241 -11.39 -5.76 -16.51
N GLU A 242 -11.01 -6.64 -15.58
CA GLU A 242 -9.81 -7.47 -15.70
C GLU A 242 -9.89 -8.39 -16.92
N ARG A 243 -11.06 -9.01 -17.18
CA ARG A 243 -11.27 -9.86 -18.36
C ARG A 243 -11.09 -9.07 -19.65
N TYR A 244 -11.68 -7.88 -19.76
CA TYR A 244 -11.53 -7.02 -20.92
C TYR A 244 -10.08 -6.55 -21.08
N PHE A 245 -9.41 -6.18 -19.99
CA PHE A 245 -7.99 -5.82 -19.98
C PHE A 245 -7.10 -6.97 -20.51
N CYS A 246 -7.33 -8.21 -20.07
CA CYS A 246 -6.60 -9.37 -20.57
C CYS A 246 -6.86 -9.64 -22.06
N LEU A 247 -8.08 -9.40 -22.55
CA LEU A 247 -8.40 -9.53 -23.97
C LEU A 247 -7.70 -8.48 -24.83
N ILE A 248 -7.53 -7.24 -24.33
CA ILE A 248 -6.72 -6.21 -25.00
C ILE A 248 -5.26 -6.67 -25.11
N ALA A 249 -4.68 -7.15 -24.01
CA ALA A 249 -3.32 -7.68 -24.00
C ALA A 249 -3.17 -8.86 -24.99
N PHE A 250 -4.15 -9.77 -25.02
CA PHE A 250 -4.14 -10.92 -25.91
C PHE A 250 -4.29 -10.54 -27.39
N ALA A 251 -5.16 -9.58 -27.71
CA ALA A 251 -5.26 -9.03 -29.07
C ALA A 251 -3.93 -8.40 -29.53
N ALA A 252 -3.24 -7.68 -28.64
CA ALA A 252 -1.91 -7.12 -28.94
C ALA A 252 -0.83 -8.19 -29.13
N TYR A 253 -0.83 -9.24 -28.31
CA TYR A 253 0.03 -10.42 -28.49
C TYR A 253 -0.19 -11.06 -29.87
N LEU A 254 -1.45 -11.34 -30.22
CA LEU A 254 -1.83 -11.88 -31.53
C LEU A 254 -1.49 -10.91 -32.66
N GLY A 255 -1.42 -9.60 -32.42
CA GLY A 255 -1.02 -8.58 -33.39
C GLY A 255 0.50 -8.47 -33.59
N SER A 256 1.30 -9.06 -32.71
CA SER A 256 2.77 -8.97 -32.70
C SER A 256 3.46 -10.12 -33.45
N GLU A 257 4.79 -10.10 -33.49
CA GLU A 257 5.65 -11.20 -33.99
C GLU A 257 5.67 -12.41 -33.04
N ALA A 258 5.29 -12.22 -31.78
CA ALA A 258 5.30 -13.30 -30.78
C ALA A 258 4.38 -14.47 -31.17
N PHE A 259 3.30 -14.19 -31.92
CA PHE A 259 2.39 -15.24 -32.37
C PHE A 259 2.77 -15.86 -33.72
N ASP A 260 3.79 -15.34 -34.43
CA ASP A 260 4.12 -15.79 -35.78
C ASP A 260 4.40 -17.30 -35.82
N GLY A 261 5.08 -17.83 -34.78
CA GLY A 261 5.44 -19.25 -34.72
C GLY A 261 4.22 -20.18 -34.77
N PHE A 262 3.05 -19.73 -34.28
CA PHE A 262 1.80 -20.47 -34.35
C PHE A 262 1.12 -20.36 -35.74
N CYS A 263 1.49 -19.37 -36.55
CA CYS A 263 1.09 -19.22 -37.94
C CYS A 263 2.07 -19.88 -38.94
N GLY A 264 3.09 -20.58 -38.45
CA GLY A 264 4.13 -21.20 -39.29
C GLY A 264 5.17 -20.20 -39.84
N GLN A 265 5.27 -19.01 -39.22
CA GLN A 265 6.23 -17.95 -39.58
C GLN A 265 7.13 -17.65 -38.37
N GLY A 266 8.41 -17.32 -38.52
CA GLY A 266 9.28 -16.94 -37.37
C GLY A 266 10.05 -18.09 -36.68
N GLU A 267 11.00 -17.72 -35.81
CA GLU A 267 12.08 -18.60 -35.33
C GLU A 267 11.77 -19.36 -34.03
N CYS A 268 10.79 -18.92 -33.23
CA CYS A 268 10.47 -19.51 -31.92
C CYS A 268 8.98 -19.42 -31.58
N LEU A 269 8.45 -20.44 -30.89
CA LEU A 269 7.09 -20.45 -30.35
C LEU A 269 7.05 -19.68 -29.03
N MET A 270 6.57 -18.44 -29.06
CA MET A 270 6.35 -17.64 -27.85
C MET A 270 4.88 -17.74 -27.41
N THR A 271 4.63 -18.26 -26.21
CA THR A 271 3.27 -18.33 -25.65
C THR A 271 2.79 -16.95 -25.16
N PHE A 272 1.48 -16.75 -25.03
CA PHE A 272 0.91 -15.57 -24.39
C PHE A 272 1.35 -15.47 -22.93
N GLU A 273 1.42 -16.61 -22.22
CA GLU A 273 1.95 -16.66 -20.87
C GLU A 273 3.38 -16.11 -20.79
N ASP A 274 4.31 -16.62 -21.58
CA ASP A 274 5.70 -16.17 -21.56
C ASP A 274 5.83 -14.71 -22.01
N TRP A 275 5.07 -14.32 -23.05
CA TRP A 275 5.04 -12.96 -23.56
C TRP A 275 4.54 -11.95 -22.51
N LEU A 276 3.56 -12.33 -21.71
CA LEU A 276 3.02 -11.51 -20.62
C LEU A 276 3.98 -11.46 -19.42
N HIS A 277 4.67 -12.56 -19.10
CA HIS A 277 5.69 -12.59 -18.04
C HIS A 277 6.87 -11.65 -18.31
N GLN A 278 7.21 -11.43 -19.59
CA GLN A 278 8.23 -10.46 -20.00
C GLN A 278 7.79 -8.99 -19.86
N ARG A 279 6.54 -8.73 -19.43
CA ARG A 279 5.93 -7.39 -19.34
C ARG A 279 5.38 -7.13 -17.92
N PRO A 280 6.26 -6.92 -16.93
CA PRO A 280 5.88 -6.72 -15.54
C PRO A 280 4.95 -5.52 -15.33
N GLU A 281 5.02 -4.49 -16.19
CA GLU A 281 4.13 -3.33 -16.19
C GLU A 281 2.67 -3.71 -16.48
N ILE A 282 2.43 -4.71 -17.35
CA ILE A 282 1.09 -5.22 -17.65
C ILE A 282 0.56 -6.04 -16.49
N LEU A 283 1.41 -6.87 -15.88
CA LEU A 283 1.07 -7.65 -14.68
C LEU A 283 0.75 -6.74 -13.48
N ALA A 284 1.48 -5.64 -13.32
CA ALA A 284 1.23 -4.63 -12.30
C ALA A 284 -0.11 -3.92 -12.52
N MET A 285 -0.41 -3.52 -13.76
CA MET A 285 -1.71 -2.94 -14.13
C MET A 285 -2.87 -3.90 -13.90
N LYS A 286 -2.74 -5.16 -14.31
CA LYS A 286 -3.72 -6.22 -14.03
C LYS A 286 -3.97 -6.37 -12.53
N SER A 287 -2.88 -6.45 -11.74
CA SER A 287 -2.96 -6.56 -10.27
C SER A 287 -3.63 -5.34 -9.64
N SER A 288 -3.43 -4.15 -10.20
CA SER A 288 -4.06 -2.92 -9.70
C SER A 288 -5.58 -2.93 -9.77
N ILE A 289 -6.18 -3.61 -10.76
CA ILE A 289 -7.64 -3.79 -10.89
C ILE A 289 -8.19 -4.53 -9.68
N ARG A 290 -7.49 -5.56 -9.20
CA ARG A 290 -7.89 -6.37 -8.04
C ARG A 290 -7.60 -5.69 -6.70
N LEU A 291 -6.44 -5.04 -6.59
CA LEU A 291 -6.01 -4.42 -5.34
C LEU A 291 -6.78 -3.15 -5.02
N ARG A 292 -7.17 -2.37 -6.04
CA ARG A 292 -7.87 -1.09 -5.87
C ARG A 292 -8.97 -0.90 -6.93
N PRO A 293 -9.98 -1.78 -6.99
CA PRO A 293 -11.04 -1.72 -8.00
C PRO A 293 -11.82 -0.40 -7.96
N GLY A 294 -11.96 0.20 -6.77
CA GLY A 294 -12.63 1.48 -6.58
C GLY A 294 -12.16 2.56 -7.56
N ARG A 295 -10.85 2.67 -7.80
CA ARG A 295 -10.24 3.70 -8.67
C ARG A 295 -10.74 3.71 -10.11
N PHE A 296 -11.21 2.58 -10.63
CA PHE A 296 -11.67 2.45 -12.02
C PHE A 296 -13.18 2.59 -12.15
N PHE A 297 -13.89 2.42 -11.03
CA PHE A 297 -15.35 2.43 -10.97
C PHE A 297 -15.89 3.71 -10.31
N THR A 298 -15.07 4.47 -9.59
CA THR A 298 -15.35 5.84 -9.19
C THR A 298 -15.36 6.76 -10.42
N VAL A 299 -16.17 7.82 -10.39
CA VAL A 299 -16.19 8.84 -11.46
C VAL A 299 -14.77 9.40 -11.66
N PRO A 300 -14.17 9.30 -12.86
CA PRO A 300 -12.89 9.92 -13.14
C PRO A 300 -12.99 11.43 -12.99
N GLU A 301 -11.96 11.98 -12.34
CA GLU A 301 -11.74 13.41 -12.11
C GLU A 301 -11.96 14.24 -13.38
N GLU A 302 -11.73 13.70 -14.57
CA GLU A 302 -11.83 14.40 -15.86
C GLU A 302 -13.28 14.68 -16.33
N LEU A 303 -14.24 13.84 -15.93
CA LEU A 303 -15.68 14.10 -16.13
C LEU A 303 -16.31 14.86 -14.95
N ARG A 304 -15.62 14.93 -13.80
CA ARG A 304 -15.82 16.01 -12.83
C ARG A 304 -15.22 17.31 -13.35
N ALA A 305 -14.10 17.30 -14.07
CA ALA A 305 -13.36 18.48 -14.50
C ALA A 305 -14.08 19.35 -15.53
N SER A 306 -15.02 18.83 -16.34
CA SER A 306 -15.86 19.74 -17.14
C SER A 306 -16.90 20.50 -16.29
N LEU A 307 -17.19 20.03 -15.08
CA LEU A 307 -18.05 20.68 -14.08
C LEU A 307 -17.26 21.36 -12.96
N GLU A 308 -15.98 21.01 -12.76
CA GLU A 308 -15.17 21.40 -11.61
C GLU A 308 -13.79 21.94 -11.98
N SER A 309 -13.33 22.02 -13.23
CA SER A 309 -12.01 22.62 -13.55
C SER A 309 -11.97 24.15 -13.39
N GLN A 310 -13.09 24.79 -13.05
CA GLN A 310 -13.12 26.15 -12.53
C GLN A 310 -13.31 26.20 -11.00
N HIS A 311 -13.41 25.06 -10.31
CA HIS A 311 -13.81 24.93 -8.90
C HIS A 311 -13.12 23.79 -8.10
N GLY A 312 -12.23 22.95 -8.66
CA GLY A 312 -11.82 21.66 -8.06
C GLY A 312 -10.98 21.79 -6.80
N ASP A 313 -9.93 22.59 -6.83
CA ASP A 313 -9.18 22.93 -5.62
C ASP A 313 -10.07 23.68 -4.62
N ALA A 314 -10.94 24.57 -5.11
CA ALA A 314 -11.88 25.31 -4.26
C ALA A 314 -12.95 24.41 -3.60
N VAL A 315 -13.38 23.32 -4.24
CA VAL A 315 -14.36 22.35 -3.72
C VAL A 315 -13.70 21.42 -2.71
N MET A 316 -12.49 20.93 -3.00
CA MET A 316 -11.68 20.15 -2.06
C MET A 316 -11.37 20.98 -0.81
N GLU A 317 -10.93 22.22 -1.03
CA GLU A 317 -10.66 23.19 0.03
C GLU A 317 -11.95 23.58 0.77
N ALA A 318 -13.09 23.72 0.08
CA ALA A 318 -14.39 24.00 0.71
C ALA A 318 -14.86 22.85 1.60
N ILE A 319 -14.66 21.60 1.19
CA ILE A 319 -14.99 20.42 2.00
C ILE A 319 -14.10 20.38 3.24
N VAL A 320 -12.80 20.59 3.08
CA VAL A 320 -11.87 20.69 4.22
C VAL A 320 -12.24 21.87 5.14
N LYS A 321 -12.67 23.01 4.57
CA LYS A 321 -13.16 24.18 5.32
C LYS A 321 -14.54 23.97 5.95
N ALA A 322 -15.32 22.98 5.51
CA ALA A 322 -16.65 22.66 6.01
C ALA A 322 -16.65 21.53 7.04
N ARG A 323 -15.53 20.81 7.22
CA ARG A 323 -15.36 19.81 8.27
C ARG A 323 -15.71 20.38 9.64
N ASN A 324 -16.47 19.60 10.40
CA ASN A 324 -17.00 19.99 11.71
C ASN A 324 -16.80 18.91 12.78
N GLY A 325 -15.92 17.93 12.52
CA GLY A 325 -15.52 16.93 13.50
C GLY A 325 -14.80 17.55 14.69
N SER A 326 -14.80 16.82 15.81
CA SER A 326 -14.17 17.26 17.05
C SER A 326 -12.63 17.31 16.97
N VAL A 327 -12.04 16.41 16.19
CA VAL A 327 -10.61 16.30 15.88
C VAL A 327 -10.38 16.49 14.39
N LEU A 328 -11.17 15.86 13.53
CA LEU A 328 -11.18 16.15 12.09
C LEU A 328 -12.03 17.39 11.80
N GLY A 329 -11.55 18.53 12.27
CA GLY A 329 -12.24 19.80 12.20
C GLY A 329 -11.97 20.58 10.92
N LYS A 330 -12.48 21.82 10.91
CA LYS A 330 -12.31 22.78 9.82
C LYS A 330 -10.82 22.99 9.52
N GLY A 331 -10.46 22.91 8.24
CA GLY A 331 -9.07 23.09 7.79
C GLY A 331 -8.17 21.87 7.97
N SER A 332 -8.67 20.79 8.60
CA SER A 332 -7.89 19.58 8.85
C SER A 332 -7.95 18.61 7.69
N ILE A 333 -6.85 17.90 7.45
CA ILE A 333 -6.70 16.86 6.42
C ILE A 333 -6.16 15.56 7.02
N LEU A 334 -6.47 14.44 6.36
CA LEU A 334 -5.82 13.16 6.59
C LEU A 334 -4.82 12.91 5.48
N LYS A 335 -3.54 12.93 5.83
CA LYS A 335 -2.43 12.74 4.89
C LYS A 335 -1.82 11.36 5.06
N MET A 336 -1.57 10.67 3.96
CA MET A 336 -0.89 9.39 3.95
C MET A 336 0.49 9.53 4.61
N TYR A 337 0.80 8.60 5.50
CA TYR A 337 2.03 8.66 6.29
C TYR A 337 3.29 8.32 5.48
N PHE A 338 3.13 7.57 4.38
CA PHE A 338 4.21 7.32 3.42
C PHE A 338 4.37 8.50 2.45
N PHE A 339 5.61 8.91 2.21
CA PHE A 339 5.94 10.03 1.32
C PHE A 339 7.21 9.74 0.50
N PRO A 340 7.38 10.39 -0.67
CA PRO A 340 8.59 10.26 -1.48
C PRO A 340 9.85 10.65 -0.70
N GLY A 341 10.93 9.86 -0.81
CA GLY A 341 12.19 10.13 -0.12
C GLY A 341 12.24 9.68 1.35
N GLN A 342 11.19 9.01 1.86
CA GLN A 342 11.23 8.40 3.19
C GLN A 342 12.39 7.41 3.30
N ARG A 343 13.19 7.52 4.38
CA ARG A 343 14.34 6.65 4.61
C ARG A 343 13.90 5.18 4.67
N THR A 344 14.68 4.32 4.03
CA THR A 344 14.54 2.87 4.12
C THR A 344 15.80 2.31 4.76
N SER A 345 15.67 1.18 5.47
CA SER A 345 16.83 0.54 6.09
C SER A 345 17.64 -0.20 5.02
N SER A 346 18.96 -0.01 5.04
CA SER A 346 19.90 -0.78 4.22
C SER A 346 20.12 -2.21 4.75
N HIS A 347 19.85 -2.46 6.04
CA HIS A 347 20.24 -3.71 6.70
C HIS A 347 19.07 -4.62 7.09
N ILE A 348 17.92 -4.07 7.51
CA ILE A 348 16.74 -4.84 7.90
C ILE A 348 15.55 -4.36 7.07
N GLN A 349 15.19 -5.13 6.04
CA GLN A 349 14.10 -4.78 5.13
C GLN A 349 12.84 -5.56 5.50
N ILE A 350 11.88 -4.88 6.13
CA ILE A 350 10.56 -5.43 6.42
C ILE A 350 9.53 -4.74 5.54
N ARG A 351 8.81 -5.51 4.72
CA ARG A 351 7.85 -4.96 3.75
C ARG A 351 6.74 -4.21 4.48
N GLY A 352 6.62 -2.91 4.21
CA GLY A 352 5.62 -2.05 4.83
C GLY A 352 6.00 -1.49 6.20
N ALA A 353 7.22 -1.72 6.68
CA ALA A 353 7.80 -1.08 7.85
C ALA A 353 9.11 -0.36 7.45
N PRO A 354 9.08 0.95 7.19
CA PRO A 354 10.27 1.68 6.77
C PRO A 354 11.27 1.87 7.91
N HIS A 355 12.54 2.10 7.53
CA HIS A 355 13.63 2.48 8.43
C HIS A 355 13.76 1.63 9.72
N VAL A 356 13.75 0.30 9.57
CA VAL A 356 14.00 -0.60 10.71
C VAL A 356 15.48 -0.58 11.09
N PHE A 357 15.77 -0.31 12.36
CA PHE A 357 17.13 -0.30 12.90
C PHE A 357 17.21 -1.12 14.19
N LYS A 358 18.35 -1.78 14.41
CA LYS A 358 18.67 -2.55 15.63
C LYS A 358 19.91 -1.96 16.27
N VAL A 359 19.84 -1.68 17.57
CA VAL A 359 21.00 -1.22 18.37
C VAL A 359 21.95 -2.39 18.59
N ASP A 360 23.24 -2.19 18.33
CA ASP A 360 24.22 -3.23 18.55
C ASP A 360 24.44 -3.52 20.05
N GLY A 361 24.55 -4.80 20.40
CA GLY A 361 24.66 -5.26 21.79
C GLY A 361 23.39 -5.16 22.64
N TYR A 362 22.27 -4.67 22.11
CA TYR A 362 21.00 -4.56 22.85
C TYR A 362 19.82 -5.17 22.07
N PRO A 363 18.81 -5.74 22.75
CA PRO A 363 17.57 -6.21 22.12
C PRO A 363 16.60 -5.04 21.86
N VAL A 364 17.11 -3.93 21.31
CA VAL A 364 16.39 -2.67 21.11
C VAL A 364 16.34 -2.35 19.63
N TYR A 365 15.14 -2.07 19.13
CA TYR A 365 14.84 -1.83 17.73
C TYR A 365 14.04 -0.53 17.58
N SER A 366 14.16 0.12 16.42
CA SER A 366 13.25 1.17 15.99
C SER A 366 12.70 0.91 14.59
N MET A 367 11.57 1.54 14.27
CA MET A 367 11.02 1.61 12.93
C MET A 367 10.23 2.89 12.70
N ALA A 368 10.11 3.30 11.43
CA ALA A 368 9.11 4.27 11.03
C ALA A 368 7.70 3.66 11.15
N THR A 369 6.67 4.51 11.10
CA THR A 369 5.28 4.08 11.17
C THR A 369 4.98 3.02 10.09
N PRO A 370 4.58 1.79 10.47
CA PRO A 370 4.36 0.71 9.51
C PRO A 370 2.91 0.66 9.02
N THR A 371 2.66 -0.06 7.92
CA THR A 371 1.32 -0.61 7.62
C THR A 371 0.95 -1.70 8.62
N ILE A 372 -0.34 -2.09 8.69
CA ILE A 372 -0.75 -3.23 9.52
C ILE A 372 0.01 -4.51 9.12
N ILE A 373 0.21 -4.73 7.82
CA ILE A 373 1.00 -5.86 7.31
C ILE A 373 2.46 -5.73 7.76
N GLY A 374 3.06 -4.54 7.62
CA GLY A 374 4.44 -4.31 8.07
C GLY A 374 4.64 -4.53 9.56
N ALA A 375 3.66 -4.16 10.39
CA ALA A 375 3.67 -4.46 11.82
C ALA A 375 3.64 -5.98 12.08
N LYS A 376 2.80 -6.74 11.37
CA LYS A 376 2.74 -8.21 11.47
C LYS A 376 4.08 -8.86 11.10
N GLU A 377 4.68 -8.42 10.00
CA GLU A 377 5.98 -8.92 9.52
C GLU A 377 7.10 -8.58 10.51
N MET A 378 7.11 -7.36 11.06
CA MET A 378 8.11 -6.96 12.06
C MET A 378 7.99 -7.79 13.34
N LEU A 379 6.78 -8.00 13.85
CA LEU A 379 6.57 -8.82 15.04
C LEU A 379 6.90 -10.30 14.80
N ALA A 380 6.66 -10.81 13.59
CA ALA A 380 7.08 -12.16 13.22
C ALA A 380 8.61 -12.29 13.15
N TYR A 381 9.29 -11.29 12.58
CA TYR A 381 10.75 -11.20 12.57
C TYR A 381 11.35 -11.19 13.98
N LEU A 382 10.71 -10.50 14.92
CA LEU A 382 11.10 -10.49 16.35
C LEU A 382 10.67 -11.75 17.12
N GLY A 383 10.15 -12.79 16.46
CA GLY A 383 9.77 -14.04 17.11
C GLY A 383 8.56 -13.93 18.05
N ALA A 384 7.74 -12.90 17.91
CA ALA A 384 6.64 -12.63 18.85
C ALA A 384 5.43 -13.56 18.67
N LYS A 385 5.32 -14.24 17.53
CA LYS A 385 4.19 -15.10 17.22
C LYS A 385 4.28 -16.41 18.02
N VAL A 386 3.24 -16.73 18.78
CA VAL A 386 3.14 -17.98 19.54
C VAL A 386 2.85 -19.13 18.57
N ASN A 387 3.67 -20.19 18.61
CA ASN A 387 3.47 -21.42 17.83
C ASN A 387 3.20 -22.59 18.79
N ALA A 388 2.48 -23.62 18.32
CA ALA A 388 2.13 -24.79 19.13
C ALA A 388 3.40 -25.46 19.72
N GLY A 389 3.66 -25.22 21.02
CA GLY A 389 4.78 -25.79 21.78
C GLY A 389 5.83 -24.79 22.29
N PHE A 390 5.86 -23.54 21.80
CA PHE A 390 6.81 -22.52 22.25
C PHE A 390 6.11 -21.17 22.53
N SER A 391 6.34 -20.59 23.71
CA SER A 391 5.90 -19.22 24.00
C SER A 391 6.70 -18.25 23.13
N GLY A 392 6.00 -17.47 22.28
CA GLY A 392 6.61 -16.42 21.47
C GLY A 392 7.38 -15.40 22.32
N GLN A 393 8.43 -14.82 21.75
CA GLN A 393 9.25 -13.82 22.43
C GLN A 393 8.41 -12.59 22.77
N LYS A 394 8.41 -12.16 24.03
CA LYS A 394 7.64 -10.99 24.42
C LYS A 394 8.28 -9.71 23.86
N VAL A 395 7.51 -8.93 23.09
CA VAL A 395 7.95 -7.66 22.52
C VAL A 395 7.21 -6.49 23.17
N VAL A 396 7.96 -5.53 23.72
CA VAL A 396 7.41 -4.27 24.20
C VAL A 396 7.45 -3.25 23.07
N VAL A 397 6.28 -2.86 22.57
CA VAL A 397 6.12 -1.87 21.50
C VAL A 397 5.81 -0.51 22.13
N THR A 398 6.73 0.43 21.99
CA THR A 398 6.60 1.80 22.49
C THR A 398 6.45 2.78 21.33
N ASP A 399 5.30 3.41 21.25
CA ASP A 399 4.96 4.38 20.22
C ASP A 399 5.23 5.79 20.70
N LEU A 400 6.19 6.47 20.07
CA LEU A 400 6.68 7.77 20.50
C LEU A 400 5.98 8.96 19.83
N ARG A 401 4.92 8.73 19.05
CA ARG A 401 4.28 9.77 18.23
C ARG A 401 3.35 10.64 19.07
N GLU A 402 3.47 11.96 18.92
CA GLU A 402 2.54 12.95 19.49
C GLU A 402 1.32 13.18 18.59
N GLU A 403 1.50 13.04 17.28
CA GLU A 403 0.44 13.21 16.32
C GLU A 403 -0.58 12.07 16.35
N ALA A 404 -1.86 12.41 16.15
CA ALA A 404 -2.92 11.43 15.99
C ALA A 404 -2.77 10.70 14.64
N VAL A 405 -2.77 9.37 14.71
CA VAL A 405 -2.67 8.47 13.55
C VAL A 405 -3.90 7.59 13.46
N VAL A 406 -4.36 7.32 12.25
CA VAL A 406 -5.44 6.38 11.96
C VAL A 406 -5.03 5.45 10.81
N TYR A 407 -5.42 4.20 10.89
CA TYR A 407 -5.26 3.23 9.81
C TYR A 407 -6.55 3.16 9.00
N ILE A 408 -6.44 3.35 7.69
CA ILE A 408 -7.55 3.21 6.74
C ILE A 408 -7.12 2.19 5.69
N ASN A 409 -7.88 1.10 5.53
CA ASN A 409 -7.52 -0.03 4.65
C ASN A 409 -6.11 -0.57 4.93
N GLY A 410 -5.71 -0.61 6.22
CA GLY A 410 -4.39 -1.06 6.65
C GLY A 410 -3.22 -0.10 6.40
N THR A 411 -3.49 1.08 5.83
CA THR A 411 -2.48 2.13 5.56
C THR A 411 -2.60 3.25 6.61
N PRO A 412 -1.48 3.71 7.22
CA PRO A 412 -1.49 4.80 8.19
C PRO A 412 -1.70 6.17 7.53
N PHE A 413 -2.50 7.01 8.18
CA PHE A 413 -2.77 8.40 7.87
C PHE A 413 -2.59 9.27 9.11
N VAL A 414 -2.02 10.46 8.92
CA VAL A 414 -1.76 11.45 9.97
C VAL A 414 -2.66 12.66 9.79
N LEU A 415 -3.13 13.22 10.90
CA LEU A 415 -3.86 14.48 10.93
C LEU A 415 -2.91 15.67 10.68
N ARG A 416 -3.26 16.54 9.75
CA ARG A 416 -2.51 17.75 9.36
C ARG A 416 -3.45 18.90 9.07
N GLU A 417 -2.92 20.11 8.99
CA GLU A 417 -3.66 21.28 8.49
C GLU A 417 -3.44 21.46 6.98
N LEU A 418 -4.46 21.91 6.25
CA LEU A 418 -4.41 22.07 4.80
C LEU A 418 -3.40 23.13 4.34
N ASN A 419 -3.28 24.23 5.09
CA ASN A 419 -2.33 25.32 4.81
C ASN A 419 -0.89 24.94 5.18
N LYS A 420 -0.69 23.90 6.00
CA LYS A 420 0.61 23.42 6.48
C LYS A 420 0.68 21.90 6.45
N PRO A 421 0.51 21.26 5.27
CA PRO A 421 0.23 19.83 5.18
C PRO A 421 1.46 18.95 5.45
N VAL A 422 2.66 19.55 5.49
CA VAL A 422 3.92 18.88 5.82
C VAL A 422 4.41 19.17 7.24
N GLU A 423 3.87 20.20 7.91
CA GLU A 423 4.27 20.54 9.29
C GLU A 423 3.58 19.62 10.30
N THR A 424 4.30 19.22 11.34
CA THR A 424 3.71 18.44 12.44
C THR A 424 2.82 19.33 13.31
N LEU A 425 1.60 18.87 13.60
CA LEU A 425 0.71 19.53 14.56
C LEU A 425 1.34 19.47 15.95
N LYS A 426 1.72 20.62 16.49
CA LYS A 426 2.40 20.71 17.80
C LYS A 426 1.38 20.66 18.93
N HIS A 427 1.55 19.72 19.84
CA HIS A 427 0.73 19.58 21.04
C HIS A 427 1.62 19.77 22.27
N VAL A 428 1.40 20.82 23.04
CA VAL A 428 2.27 21.12 24.19
C VAL A 428 1.95 20.15 25.33
N GLY A 429 2.88 19.26 25.65
CA GLY A 429 2.81 18.39 26.83
C GLY A 429 1.72 17.31 26.78
N ILE A 430 1.35 16.84 25.58
CA ILE A 430 0.32 15.81 25.43
C ILE A 430 0.78 14.46 25.98
N THR A 431 -0.12 13.77 26.70
CA THR A 431 0.14 12.43 27.26
C THR A 431 -0.40 11.33 26.35
N GLY A 432 0.14 10.13 26.48
CA GLY A 432 -0.29 8.95 25.69
C GLY A 432 -1.81 8.72 25.69
N PRO A 433 -2.48 8.67 26.86
CA PRO A 433 -3.93 8.50 26.92
C PRO A 433 -4.72 9.60 26.22
N VAL A 434 -4.23 10.84 26.21
CA VAL A 434 -4.88 11.95 25.50
C VAL A 434 -4.74 11.77 23.99
N VAL A 435 -3.56 11.36 23.50
CA VAL A 435 -3.39 11.04 22.07
C VAL A 435 -4.29 9.88 21.65
N GLU A 436 -4.35 8.80 22.42
CA GLU A 436 -5.23 7.66 22.12
C GLU A 436 -6.71 8.06 22.11
N HIS A 437 -7.13 8.94 23.03
CA HIS A 437 -8.48 9.50 23.03
C HIS A 437 -8.73 10.34 21.76
N MET A 438 -7.78 11.18 21.35
CA MET A 438 -7.87 11.94 20.11
C MET A 438 -7.94 11.04 18.88
N GLU A 439 -7.18 9.93 18.83
CA GLU A 439 -7.25 8.93 17.75
C GLU A 439 -8.62 8.24 17.70
N ALA A 440 -9.20 7.93 18.86
CA ALA A 440 -10.55 7.37 18.95
C ALA A 440 -11.62 8.38 18.48
N ARG A 441 -11.51 9.66 18.87
CA ARG A 441 -12.40 10.72 18.38
C ARG A 441 -12.21 10.95 16.87
N LEU A 442 -10.98 10.97 16.38
CA LEU A 442 -10.65 11.09 14.96
C LEU A 442 -11.30 9.96 14.14
N LYS A 443 -11.23 8.72 14.63
CA LYS A 443 -11.94 7.59 14.03
C LYS A 443 -13.46 7.85 13.96
N GLU A 444 -14.07 8.34 15.03
CA GLU A 444 -15.51 8.65 15.02
C GLU A 444 -15.89 9.79 14.06
N ASP A 445 -15.06 10.82 13.96
CA ASP A 445 -15.26 11.90 12.99
C ASP A 445 -15.17 11.37 11.56
N ILE A 446 -14.17 10.52 11.27
CA ILE A 446 -14.03 9.83 9.97
C ILE A 446 -15.28 9.03 9.66
N LEU A 447 -15.73 8.19 10.59
CA LEU A 447 -16.92 7.36 10.39
C LEU A 447 -18.18 8.24 10.19
N SER A 448 -18.24 9.41 10.82
CA SER A 448 -19.34 10.35 10.65
C SER A 448 -19.32 11.03 9.28
N GLU A 449 -18.16 11.52 8.84
CA GLU A 449 -17.97 12.10 7.50
C GLU A 449 -18.32 11.05 6.42
N VAL A 450 -17.81 9.82 6.56
CA VAL A 450 -18.08 8.69 5.65
C VAL A 450 -19.57 8.34 5.60
N ARG A 451 -20.29 8.38 6.73
CA ARG A 451 -21.75 8.16 6.76
C ARG A 451 -22.51 9.25 6.00
N GLN A 452 -22.09 10.51 6.15
CA GLN A 452 -22.73 11.66 5.51
C GLN A 452 -22.45 11.72 4.00
N SER A 453 -21.26 11.32 3.58
CA SER A 453 -20.79 11.37 2.20
C SER A 453 -21.13 10.12 1.36
N GLY A 454 -21.86 9.14 1.92
CA GLY A 454 -22.24 7.91 1.20
C GLY A 454 -21.10 6.91 1.01
N GLY A 455 -20.11 6.92 1.92
CA GLY A 455 -19.01 5.96 1.94
C GLY A 455 -17.69 6.48 1.37
N GLN A 456 -17.58 7.77 1.02
CA GLN A 456 -16.39 8.35 0.39
C GLN A 456 -15.76 9.43 1.25
N MET A 457 -14.44 9.54 1.24
CA MET A 457 -13.78 10.58 2.01
C MET A 457 -12.55 11.11 1.29
N LEU A 458 -12.29 12.40 1.50
CA LEU A 458 -11.14 13.09 0.96
C LEU A 458 -9.90 12.83 1.82
N LEU A 459 -8.95 12.09 1.25
CA LEU A 459 -7.63 11.79 1.81
C LEU A 459 -6.55 12.54 1.02
N HIS A 460 -5.34 12.64 1.57
CA HIS A 460 -4.24 13.37 0.95
C HIS A 460 -2.98 12.50 0.87
N ARG A 461 -2.10 12.75 -0.09
CA ARG A 461 -0.79 12.09 -0.22
C ARG A 461 0.23 13.05 -0.79
N GLU A 462 1.51 12.79 -0.56
CA GLU A 462 2.58 13.50 -1.26
C GLU A 462 2.88 12.81 -2.59
N GLU A 463 2.97 13.60 -3.65
CA GLU A 463 3.43 13.17 -4.96
C GLU A 463 4.67 13.96 -5.35
N TYR A 464 5.70 13.24 -5.77
CA TYR A 464 6.93 13.83 -6.28
C TYR A 464 6.79 14.09 -7.77
N ASN A 465 7.04 15.33 -8.19
CA ASN A 465 7.07 15.72 -9.59
C ASN A 465 8.53 15.71 -10.10
N PRO A 466 8.90 14.75 -10.98
CA PRO A 466 10.27 14.67 -11.51
C PRO A 466 10.69 15.88 -12.34
N SER A 467 9.72 16.59 -12.91
CA SER A 467 9.91 17.73 -13.81
C SER A 467 10.33 18.98 -13.06
N SER A 468 9.77 19.18 -11.86
CA SER A 468 10.04 20.33 -11.00
C SER A 468 10.95 20.01 -9.81
N ASN A 469 11.32 18.74 -9.61
CA ASN A 469 12.06 18.26 -8.44
C ASN A 469 11.42 18.71 -7.10
N GLN A 470 10.08 18.77 -7.08
CA GLN A 470 9.31 19.21 -5.94
C GLN A 470 8.23 18.18 -5.60
N SER A 471 7.98 18.00 -4.30
CA SER A 471 6.86 17.22 -3.79
C SER A 471 5.68 18.15 -3.49
N SER A 472 4.47 17.76 -3.88
CA SER A 472 3.24 18.46 -3.54
C SER A 472 2.24 17.53 -2.85
N VAL A 473 1.40 18.10 -1.98
CA VAL A 473 0.33 17.34 -1.31
C VAL A 473 -0.93 17.43 -2.16
N VAL A 474 -1.44 16.29 -2.59
CA VAL A 474 -2.63 16.19 -3.44
C VAL A 474 -3.74 15.44 -2.72
N GLY A 475 -4.96 15.97 -2.82
CA GLY A 475 -6.17 15.32 -2.33
C GLY A 475 -6.65 14.23 -3.30
N TYR A 476 -7.30 13.20 -2.77
CA TYR A 476 -7.97 12.16 -3.55
C TYR A 476 -9.13 11.53 -2.78
N TRP A 477 -10.17 11.16 -3.52
CA TRP A 477 -11.32 10.46 -2.97
C TRP A 477 -11.05 8.97 -2.81
N GLU A 478 -11.37 8.43 -1.65
CA GLU A 478 -11.27 7.00 -1.35
C GLU A 478 -12.60 6.49 -0.77
N ASN A 479 -12.96 5.25 -1.10
CA ASN A 479 -14.12 4.61 -0.47
C ASN A 479 -13.66 3.97 0.84
N ILE A 480 -14.34 4.29 1.93
CA ILE A 480 -13.97 3.87 3.28
C ILE A 480 -15.14 3.12 3.88
N PHE A 481 -14.88 1.91 4.37
CA PHE A 481 -15.86 1.15 5.16
C PHE A 481 -15.52 1.25 6.64
N ALA A 482 -16.54 1.10 7.50
CA ALA A 482 -16.37 1.26 8.93
C ALA A 482 -15.35 0.28 9.53
N ASP A 483 -15.32 -0.96 9.04
CA ASP A 483 -14.42 -2.02 9.51
C ASP A 483 -12.95 -1.77 9.13
N ASP A 484 -12.71 -0.89 8.15
CA ASP A 484 -11.38 -0.60 7.60
C ASP A 484 -10.68 0.57 8.31
N VAL A 485 -11.36 1.24 9.25
CA VAL A 485 -10.81 2.36 10.04
C VAL A 485 -10.42 1.86 11.43
N LYS A 486 -9.13 1.91 11.76
CA LYS A 486 -8.58 1.44 13.04
C LYS A 486 -7.63 2.45 13.68
N THR A 487 -7.67 2.59 15.01
CA THR A 487 -6.63 3.33 15.74
C THR A 487 -5.39 2.45 15.94
N PRO A 488 -4.20 3.02 16.20
CA PRO A 488 -3.01 2.26 16.58
C PRO A 488 -3.27 1.29 17.75
N ALA A 489 -3.97 1.74 18.80
CA ALA A 489 -4.33 0.90 19.94
C ALA A 489 -5.17 -0.32 19.51
N GLU A 490 -6.17 -0.13 18.64
CA GLU A 490 -6.99 -1.22 18.10
C GLU A 490 -6.18 -2.18 17.22
N VAL A 491 -5.23 -1.66 16.42
CA VAL A 491 -4.35 -2.49 15.60
C VAL A 491 -3.51 -3.40 16.49
N TYR A 492 -2.78 -2.86 17.47
CA TYR A 492 -1.93 -3.68 18.33
C TYR A 492 -2.73 -4.57 19.29
N ALA A 493 -3.93 -4.17 19.71
CA ALA A 493 -4.85 -5.07 20.43
C ALA A 493 -5.25 -6.27 19.55
N THR A 494 -5.65 -6.03 18.30
CA THR A 494 -5.97 -7.10 17.35
C THR A 494 -4.79 -8.05 17.14
N LEU A 495 -3.57 -7.51 17.01
CA LEU A 495 -2.36 -8.34 16.85
C LEU A 495 -2.09 -9.21 18.08
N LYS A 496 -2.32 -8.68 19.28
CA LYS A 496 -2.24 -9.48 20.51
C LYS A 496 -3.25 -10.63 20.51
N ASP A 497 -4.49 -10.36 20.09
CA ASP A 497 -5.56 -11.36 19.99
C ASP A 497 -5.28 -12.42 18.91
N GLU A 498 -4.55 -12.06 17.85
CA GLU A 498 -4.06 -12.99 16.82
C GLU A 498 -2.90 -13.90 17.29
N GLY A 499 -2.48 -13.80 18.56
CA GLY A 499 -1.48 -14.67 19.18
C GLY A 499 -0.05 -14.14 19.14
N TYR A 500 0.14 -12.83 18.95
CA TYR A 500 1.45 -12.20 19.13
C TYR A 500 1.66 -11.81 20.60
N ASN A 501 2.79 -12.21 21.18
CA ASN A 501 3.16 -11.89 22.57
C ASN A 501 3.70 -10.46 22.67
N ILE A 502 2.79 -9.48 22.70
CA ILE A 502 3.15 -8.06 22.68
C ILE A 502 2.51 -7.25 23.82
N VAL A 503 3.19 -6.19 24.22
CA VAL A 503 2.66 -5.11 25.05
C VAL A 503 2.83 -3.81 24.30
N TYR A 504 1.74 -3.08 24.06
CA TYR A 504 1.75 -1.77 23.39
C TYR A 504 1.62 -0.65 24.40
N LYS A 505 2.42 0.41 24.26
CA LYS A 505 2.35 1.64 25.06
C LYS A 505 2.54 2.87 24.16
N ARG A 506 1.69 3.90 24.34
CA ARG A 506 1.84 5.20 23.71
C ARG A 506 2.54 6.18 24.66
N ILE A 507 3.74 6.64 24.32
CA ILE A 507 4.55 7.58 25.12
C ILE A 507 5.05 8.70 24.20
N PRO A 508 4.27 9.78 24.02
CA PRO A 508 4.59 10.82 23.05
C PRO A 508 5.92 11.51 23.36
N LEU A 509 6.90 11.39 22.45
CA LEU A 509 8.26 11.89 22.65
C LEU A 509 8.86 12.33 21.30
N THR A 510 8.47 13.51 20.83
CA THR A 510 9.01 14.10 19.60
C THR A 510 10.31 14.86 19.84
N ARG A 511 10.98 15.32 18.78
CA ARG A 511 12.19 16.17 18.86
C ARG A 511 11.84 17.60 19.25
N GLU A 512 10.67 18.05 18.83
CA GLU A 512 10.15 19.42 18.95
C GLU A 512 9.61 19.70 20.36
N ARG A 513 9.15 18.66 21.05
CA ARG A 513 8.73 18.75 22.45
C ARG A 513 9.93 18.98 23.38
N GLU A 514 9.68 19.69 24.46
CA GLU A 514 10.63 19.84 25.56
C GLU A 514 10.69 18.55 26.38
N ALA A 515 11.89 17.95 26.51
CA ALA A 515 12.08 16.75 27.31
C ALA A 515 11.94 17.06 28.80
N LEU A 516 11.28 16.17 29.55
CA LEU A 516 11.08 16.25 30.99
C LEU A 516 11.70 15.04 31.69
N ALA A 517 12.00 15.19 33.00
CA ALA A 517 12.45 14.06 33.81
C ALA A 517 11.40 12.94 33.90
N SER A 518 10.11 13.29 33.86
CA SER A 518 9.01 12.32 33.83
C SER A 518 9.01 11.46 32.57
N ASP A 519 9.48 11.98 31.43
CA ASP A 519 9.57 11.20 30.19
C ASP A 519 10.61 10.07 30.34
N VAL A 520 11.71 10.33 31.06
CA VAL A 520 12.71 9.30 31.39
C VAL A 520 12.08 8.22 32.26
N ASP A 521 11.29 8.60 33.27
CA ASP A 521 10.55 7.66 34.12
C ASP A 521 9.58 6.77 33.32
N GLU A 522 8.81 7.37 32.41
CA GLU A 522 7.86 6.64 31.56
C GLU A 522 8.59 5.62 30.67
N ILE A 523 9.66 6.02 30.00
CA ILE A 523 10.43 5.12 29.13
C ILE A 523 11.13 4.02 29.93
N GLN A 524 11.82 4.34 31.03
CA GLN A 524 12.50 3.31 31.82
C GLN A 524 11.52 2.30 32.43
N SER A 525 10.29 2.73 32.75
CA SER A 525 9.23 1.86 33.29
C SER A 525 8.70 0.84 32.27
N CYS A 526 9.07 0.97 30.99
CA CYS A 526 8.77 -0.02 29.96
C CYS A 526 9.66 -1.25 30.04
N LYS A 527 10.77 -1.20 30.79
CA LYS A 527 11.64 -2.34 31.03
C LYS A 527 10.85 -3.47 31.70
N ASP A 528 11.02 -4.67 31.16
CA ASP A 528 10.31 -5.87 31.62
C ASP A 528 11.24 -7.08 31.58
N ASP A 529 11.47 -7.72 32.72
CA ASP A 529 12.38 -8.87 32.85
C ASP A 529 11.99 -10.07 32.00
N SER A 530 10.70 -10.20 31.67
CA SER A 530 10.16 -11.24 30.81
C SER A 530 10.21 -10.88 29.32
N SER A 531 10.60 -9.65 28.98
CA SER A 531 10.65 -9.18 27.60
C SER A 531 11.93 -9.61 26.89
N GLY A 532 11.77 -10.08 25.66
CA GLY A 532 12.89 -10.47 24.83
C GLY A 532 13.38 -9.37 23.89
N CYS A 533 12.52 -8.40 23.55
CA CYS A 533 12.83 -7.29 22.65
C CYS A 533 12.02 -6.02 22.99
N TYR A 534 12.62 -4.86 22.72
CA TYR A 534 11.98 -3.53 22.79
C TYR A 534 11.92 -2.92 21.38
N LEU A 535 10.74 -2.50 20.94
CA LEU A 535 10.51 -1.92 19.60
C LEU A 535 9.93 -0.52 19.74
N TYR A 536 10.64 0.48 19.22
CA TYR A 536 10.22 1.87 19.22
C TYR A 536 9.67 2.31 17.87
N VAL A 537 8.50 2.95 17.86
CA VAL A 537 7.85 3.45 16.65
C VAL A 537 7.82 4.98 16.67
N SER A 538 8.23 5.61 15.57
CA SER A 538 8.14 7.07 15.41
C SER A 538 7.72 7.44 13.98
N HIS A 539 7.68 8.73 13.67
CA HIS A 539 7.31 9.20 12.33
C HIS A 539 8.24 8.63 11.24
N THR A 540 9.55 8.82 11.39
CA THR A 540 10.55 8.39 10.41
C THR A 540 11.39 7.20 10.86
N GLY A 541 11.26 6.75 12.11
CA GLY A 541 12.20 5.80 12.69
C GLY A 541 13.60 6.38 12.91
N PHE A 542 13.77 7.69 12.73
CA PHE A 542 15.04 8.42 12.84
C PHE A 542 14.87 9.70 13.68
N GLY A 543 15.93 10.17 14.33
CA GLY A 543 15.94 11.40 15.11
C GLY A 543 15.51 11.18 16.56
N GLY A 544 14.38 11.76 16.98
CA GLY A 544 13.92 11.73 18.39
C GLY A 544 13.75 10.32 18.98
N VAL A 545 13.52 9.30 18.15
CA VAL A 545 13.42 7.90 18.59
C VAL A 545 14.71 7.40 19.26
N ALA A 546 15.87 7.89 18.82
CA ALA A 546 17.17 7.50 19.40
C ALA A 546 17.27 7.88 20.88
N TYR A 547 16.63 8.96 21.32
CA TYR A 547 16.60 9.35 22.73
C TYR A 547 15.85 8.33 23.59
N GLY A 548 14.67 7.87 23.15
CA GLY A 548 13.92 6.81 23.83
C GLY A 548 14.70 5.49 23.89
N MET A 549 15.37 5.13 22.79
CA MET A 549 16.24 3.95 22.73
C MET A 549 17.45 4.08 23.67
N ALA A 550 18.08 5.25 23.74
CA ALA A 550 19.23 5.48 24.61
C ALA A 550 18.85 5.36 26.10
N ILE A 551 17.67 5.86 26.51
CA ILE A 551 17.17 5.70 27.88
C ILE A 551 17.06 4.22 28.27
N ILE A 552 16.44 3.39 27.42
CA ILE A 552 16.29 1.96 27.74
C ILE A 552 17.64 1.23 27.66
N CYS A 553 18.54 1.59 26.76
CA CYS A 553 19.89 1.02 26.71
C CYS A 553 20.67 1.34 28.00
N CYS A 554 20.61 2.59 28.48
CA CYS A 554 21.21 2.97 29.78
C CYS A 554 20.65 2.11 30.93
N ARG A 555 19.34 1.86 30.91
CA ARG A 555 18.66 1.04 31.94
C ARG A 555 19.10 -0.42 31.90
N LEU A 556 19.20 -1.01 30.71
CA LEU A 556 19.64 -2.41 30.52
C LEU A 556 21.12 -2.58 30.90
N ASP A 557 21.98 -1.65 30.52
CA ASP A 557 23.41 -1.71 30.80
C ASP A 557 23.75 -1.59 32.29
N ALA A 558 22.95 -0.81 33.05
CA ALA A 558 23.14 -0.71 34.49
C ALA A 558 23.01 -2.07 35.19
N GLU A 559 22.09 -2.94 34.75
CA GLU A 559 21.84 -4.23 35.39
C GLU A 559 22.90 -5.29 35.09
N VAL A 560 23.48 -5.27 33.89
CA VAL A 560 24.63 -6.12 33.55
C VAL A 560 25.78 -5.85 34.53
N ASN A 561 26.03 -4.58 34.84
CA ASN A 561 27.10 -4.17 35.75
C ASN A 561 26.81 -4.49 37.24
N TYR A 562 25.54 -4.50 37.67
CA TYR A 562 25.18 -4.99 39.02
C TYR A 562 25.37 -6.50 39.17
N GLY A 563 25.19 -7.29 38.10
CA GLY A 563 25.40 -8.75 38.11
C GLY A 563 26.87 -9.20 38.17
N THR A 564 27.81 -8.38 37.66
CA THR A 564 29.25 -8.70 37.60
C THR A 564 30.09 -8.11 38.73
N SER A 565 29.46 -7.50 39.74
CA SER A 565 30.13 -6.83 40.87
C SER A 565 30.85 -7.78 41.87
N ASN A 566 31.29 -8.97 41.43
CA ASN A 566 32.10 -9.91 42.23
C ASN A 566 33.37 -10.43 41.55
N VAL A 567 33.85 -9.82 40.45
CA VAL A 567 35.18 -10.17 39.89
C VAL A 567 35.96 -8.92 39.48
N THR A 568 36.91 -8.55 40.34
CA THR A 568 38.18 -7.84 40.11
C THR A 568 38.32 -6.97 38.85
N GLN A 569 38.38 -5.65 39.07
CA GLN A 569 38.97 -4.67 38.15
C GLN A 569 40.44 -5.00 37.89
N SER A 570 40.79 -5.28 36.63
CA SER A 570 42.18 -5.27 36.15
C SER A 570 42.39 -4.00 35.32
N LEU A 571 43.22 -3.11 35.84
CA LEU A 571 43.84 -2.01 35.11
C LEU A 571 44.80 -2.60 34.07
N ALA A 572 44.52 -2.41 32.78
CA ALA A 572 45.52 -2.54 31.73
C ALA A 572 45.11 -1.73 30.50
N ASP A 573 46.12 -1.14 29.87
CA ASP A 573 46.15 -0.53 28.54
C ASP A 573 45.68 0.92 28.40
N ALA A 574 46.48 1.81 28.99
CA ALA A 574 46.78 3.09 28.38
C ALA A 574 48.30 3.21 28.24
N HIS A 575 48.86 3.02 27.04
CA HIS A 575 50.05 3.72 26.54
C HIS A 575 50.35 3.40 25.07
N LEU A 576 50.70 4.47 24.34
CA LEU A 576 51.38 4.57 23.04
C LEU A 576 50.49 4.64 21.78
N HIS A 577 50.26 5.87 21.29
CA HIS A 577 51.03 6.45 20.18
C HIS A 577 50.65 7.93 19.98
N SER A 578 51.61 8.84 20.15
CA SER A 578 51.49 10.26 19.77
C SER A 578 52.23 10.50 18.45
N PRO A 579 51.59 11.13 17.44
CA PRO A 579 52.29 11.73 16.31
C PRO A 579 52.68 13.19 16.62
N PRO A 580 53.62 13.77 15.86
CA PRO A 580 54.28 15.02 16.23
C PRO A 580 53.38 16.23 16.01
N GLU A 581 53.56 17.23 16.87
CA GLU A 581 52.92 18.55 16.84
C GLU A 581 53.11 19.23 15.48
N GLU A 582 52.06 19.28 14.68
CA GLU A 582 51.87 20.31 13.66
C GLU A 582 50.84 21.31 14.19
N SER A 583 51.12 22.60 14.03
CA SER A 583 50.33 23.70 14.59
C SER A 583 48.87 23.65 14.12
N MET A 584 48.01 23.00 14.90
CA MET A 584 46.56 22.99 14.69
C MET A 584 46.00 24.38 15.04
N SER A 585 45.20 24.94 14.14
CA SER A 585 44.50 26.20 14.38
C SER A 585 43.50 26.05 15.53
N LEU A 586 43.39 27.04 16.41
CA LEU A 586 42.47 27.06 17.56
C LEU A 586 41.02 26.64 17.20
N GLN A 587 40.57 26.96 15.98
CA GLN A 587 39.25 26.58 15.44
C GLN A 587 39.05 25.06 15.32
N THR A 588 40.10 24.30 14.98
CA THR A 588 40.01 22.83 14.86
C THR A 588 39.85 22.15 16.24
N SER A 589 40.42 22.74 17.30
CA SER A 589 40.29 22.23 18.66
C SER A 589 38.91 22.47 19.28
N GLU A 590 38.27 23.60 18.99
CA GLU A 590 36.92 23.90 19.51
C GLU A 590 35.83 23.09 18.80
N GLU A 591 35.96 22.87 17.49
CA GLU A 591 35.02 22.05 16.73
C GLU A 591 35.06 20.58 17.16
N GLU A 592 36.26 20.03 17.40
CA GLU A 592 36.43 18.68 17.93
C GLU A 592 35.83 18.54 19.34
N ALA A 593 36.04 19.52 20.22
CA ALA A 593 35.42 19.53 21.55
C ALA A 593 33.88 19.53 21.47
N ARG A 594 33.29 20.34 20.58
CA ARG A 594 31.84 20.36 20.35
C ARG A 594 31.33 19.04 19.78
N ARG A 595 32.07 18.41 18.86
CA ARG A 595 31.74 17.08 18.33
C ARG A 595 31.76 16.00 19.42
N MET A 596 32.68 16.12 20.38
CA MET A 596 32.74 15.26 21.56
C MET A 596 31.66 15.55 22.60
N GLY A 597 30.84 16.59 22.39
CA GLY A 597 29.77 16.97 23.30
C GLY A 597 30.24 17.76 24.52
N ASP A 598 31.44 18.34 24.47
CA ASP A 598 32.07 19.03 25.60
C ASP A 598 31.61 20.50 25.69
N TYR A 599 30.28 20.68 25.73
CA TYR A 599 29.66 21.99 25.94
C TYR A 599 29.85 22.47 27.37
N ARG A 600 30.00 23.79 27.58
CA ARG A 600 30.26 24.39 28.90
C ARG A 600 29.30 23.92 29.98
N ASP A 601 28.02 23.87 29.67
CA ASP A 601 26.98 23.50 30.64
C ASP A 601 26.97 21.98 30.91
N ILE A 602 27.35 21.15 29.92
CA ILE A 602 27.54 19.70 30.10
C ILE A 602 28.80 19.41 30.93
N LEU A 603 29.90 20.13 30.70
CA LEU A 603 31.10 20.03 31.54
C LEU A 603 30.83 20.50 32.98
N SER A 604 29.94 21.48 33.16
CA SER A 604 29.50 21.91 34.49
C SER A 604 28.65 20.84 35.16
N LEU A 605 27.74 20.19 34.42
CA LEU A 605 26.98 19.04 34.89
C LEU A 605 27.89 17.90 35.36
N THR A 606 28.89 17.50 34.55
CA THR A 606 29.76 16.36 34.90
C THR A 606 30.61 16.61 36.14
N ARG A 607 30.88 17.87 36.52
CA ARG A 607 31.57 18.20 37.78
C ARG A 607 30.67 18.07 39.01
N VAL A 608 29.36 18.24 38.85
CA VAL A 608 28.37 18.19 39.95
C VAL A 608 27.81 16.78 40.15
N LEU A 609 27.76 15.97 39.09
CA LEU A 609 27.26 14.60 39.16
C LEU A 609 28.24 13.63 39.84
N ILE A 610 27.68 12.74 40.67
CA ILE A 610 28.38 11.56 41.17
C ILE A 610 28.69 10.65 39.97
N HIS A 611 29.95 10.27 39.79
CA HIS A 611 30.45 9.58 38.59
C HIS A 611 30.18 10.34 37.28
N GLY A 612 30.17 11.68 37.29
CA GLY A 612 29.83 12.50 36.13
C GLY A 612 30.63 12.20 34.85
N PRO A 613 31.98 12.23 34.86
CA PRO A 613 32.78 11.93 33.67
C PRO A 613 32.55 10.52 33.11
N LYS A 614 32.42 9.53 34.00
CA LYS A 614 32.08 8.15 33.61
C LYS A 614 30.67 8.05 33.01
N SER A 615 29.70 8.74 33.63
CA SER A 615 28.32 8.77 33.15
C SER A 615 28.20 9.37 31.76
N LYS A 616 28.98 10.42 31.47
CA LYS A 616 29.08 11.00 30.12
C LYS A 616 29.68 9.99 29.13
N ALA A 617 30.82 9.39 29.46
CA ALA A 617 31.49 8.43 28.58
C ALA A 617 30.59 7.24 28.21
N ASP A 618 29.87 6.67 29.19
CA ASP A 618 28.93 5.58 28.94
C ASP A 618 27.78 6.00 28.02
N VAL A 619 27.24 7.20 28.24
CA VAL A 619 26.16 7.75 27.42
C VAL A 619 26.64 8.01 25.99
N ASP A 620 27.85 8.51 25.81
CA ASP A 620 28.44 8.74 24.49
C ASP A 620 28.53 7.42 23.71
N ILE A 621 28.97 6.32 24.35
CA ILE A 621 28.99 4.99 23.73
C ILE A 621 27.58 4.53 23.32
N ILE A 622 26.57 4.77 24.16
CA ILE A 622 25.18 4.39 23.85
C ILE A 622 24.63 5.22 22.69
N ILE A 623 24.93 6.52 22.64
CA ILE A 623 24.53 7.41 21.54
C ILE A 623 25.15 6.94 20.23
N GLU A 624 26.43 6.55 20.22
CA GLU A 624 27.10 5.98 19.03
C GLU A 624 26.40 4.71 18.55
N ARG A 625 26.04 3.79 19.47
CA ARG A 625 25.30 2.57 19.11
C ARG A 625 23.89 2.85 18.56
N CYS A 626 23.31 3.99 18.90
CA CYS A 626 22.00 4.42 18.40
C CYS A 626 22.06 5.23 17.10
N ALA A 627 23.26 5.55 16.57
CA ALA A 627 23.45 6.51 15.47
C ALA A 627 22.62 6.21 14.21
N GLY A 628 22.38 4.93 13.89
CA GLY A 628 21.53 4.54 12.76
C GLY A 628 20.04 4.92 12.90
N ALA A 629 19.58 5.19 14.12
CA ALA A 629 18.26 5.73 14.42
C ALA A 629 18.29 7.23 14.78
N GLY A 630 19.46 7.88 14.75
CA GLY A 630 19.67 9.28 15.12
C GLY A 630 20.87 9.46 16.03
N HIS A 631 21.61 10.57 15.88
CA HIS A 631 22.78 10.87 16.69
C HIS A 631 22.61 12.21 17.40
N LEU A 632 22.38 12.17 18.72
CA LEU A 632 21.99 13.36 19.48
C LEU A 632 23.09 14.43 19.54
N ARG A 633 24.37 14.02 19.58
CA ARG A 633 25.49 14.99 19.56
C ARG A 633 25.63 15.65 18.19
N ASP A 634 25.35 14.93 17.10
CA ASP A 634 25.34 15.51 15.75
C ASP A 634 24.19 16.51 15.61
N ASP A 635 23.02 16.21 16.19
CA ASP A 635 21.90 17.16 16.21
C ASP A 635 22.30 18.47 16.94
N ILE A 636 22.94 18.39 18.12
CA ILE A 636 23.40 19.59 18.85
C ILE A 636 24.45 20.36 18.03
N LEU A 637 25.43 19.65 17.45
CA LEU A 637 26.48 20.26 16.64
C LEU A 637 25.89 20.94 15.39
N HIS A 638 24.92 20.30 14.73
CA HIS A 638 24.23 20.85 13.58
C HIS A 638 23.52 22.15 13.93
N TYR A 639 22.68 22.17 14.99
CA TYR A 639 22.00 23.40 15.39
C TYR A 639 22.97 24.51 15.81
N SER A 640 24.09 24.16 16.44
CA SER A 640 25.13 25.13 16.80
C SER A 640 25.77 25.76 15.54
N LYS A 641 26.12 24.94 14.54
CA LYS A 641 26.73 25.39 13.28
C LYS A 641 25.79 26.21 12.41
N GLU A 642 24.52 25.81 12.31
CA GLU A 642 23.52 26.58 11.57
C GLU A 642 23.33 27.95 12.22
N LEU A 643 23.29 28.02 13.56
CA LEU A 643 23.12 29.28 14.29
C LEU A 643 24.26 30.28 14.05
N GLU A 644 25.49 29.80 13.80
CA GLU A 644 26.65 30.62 13.43
C GLU A 644 26.55 31.18 12.00
N GLN A 645 25.84 30.48 11.11
CA GLN A 645 25.72 30.82 9.70
C GLN A 645 24.50 31.70 9.39
N VAL A 646 23.52 31.76 10.29
CA VAL A 646 22.31 32.56 10.09
C VAL A 646 22.63 34.06 10.15
N PRO A 647 22.24 34.84 9.13
CA PRO A 647 22.44 36.28 9.13
C PRO A 647 21.64 36.96 10.25
N HIS A 648 22.19 38.05 10.78
CA HIS A 648 21.68 38.74 11.97
C HIS A 648 20.27 39.36 11.84
N ASP A 649 19.65 39.29 10.67
CA ASP A 649 18.33 39.86 10.36
C ASP A 649 17.18 38.84 10.38
N ASP A 650 17.46 37.53 10.53
CA ASP A 650 16.44 36.47 10.62
C ASP A 650 16.22 36.00 12.07
N ASP A 651 15.61 36.88 12.88
CA ASP A 651 15.34 36.64 14.30
C ASP A 651 14.46 35.39 14.56
N GLU A 652 13.53 35.07 13.66
CA GLU A 652 12.60 33.95 13.81
C GLU A 652 13.31 32.60 13.57
N HIS A 653 14.10 32.51 12.50
CA HIS A 653 14.89 31.30 12.23
C HIS A 653 15.97 31.09 13.30
N GLN A 654 16.62 32.18 13.75
CA GLN A 654 17.58 32.12 14.84
C GLN A 654 16.95 31.62 16.15
N ALA A 655 15.77 32.10 16.51
CA ALA A 655 15.04 31.65 17.69
C ALA A 655 14.66 30.16 17.60
N TYR A 656 14.24 29.70 16.41
CA TYR A 656 13.94 28.29 16.17
C TYR A 656 15.17 27.39 16.34
N LEU A 657 16.31 27.76 15.75
CA LEU A 657 17.55 26.99 15.87
C LEU A 657 18.05 26.93 17.32
N MET A 658 17.98 28.06 18.04
CA MET A 658 18.31 28.10 19.47
C MET A 658 17.40 27.16 20.29
N ASP A 659 16.09 27.23 20.08
CA ASP A 659 15.12 26.39 20.79
C ASP A 659 15.35 24.89 20.53
N MET A 660 15.52 24.50 19.26
CA MET A 660 15.78 23.11 18.88
C MET A 660 17.12 22.59 19.41
N GLY A 661 18.16 23.42 19.34
CA GLY A 661 19.46 23.09 19.89
C GLY A 661 19.43 22.92 21.42
N ILE A 662 18.80 23.84 22.16
CA ILE A 662 18.64 23.73 23.62
C ILE A 662 17.86 22.46 23.99
N LYS A 663 16.82 22.13 23.22
CA LYS A 663 16.06 20.88 23.41
C LYS A 663 16.92 19.63 23.16
N ALA A 664 17.81 19.64 22.17
CA ALA A 664 18.76 18.55 21.95
C ALA A 664 19.78 18.44 23.09
N LEU A 665 20.34 19.58 23.53
CA LEU A 665 21.28 19.65 24.64
C LEU A 665 20.65 19.17 25.97
N ARG A 666 19.39 19.52 26.20
CA ARG A 666 18.61 19.06 27.37
C ARG A 666 18.40 17.55 27.38
N ARG A 667 18.15 16.92 26.23
CA ARG A 667 18.08 15.45 26.14
C ARG A 667 19.41 14.81 26.50
N TYR A 668 20.52 15.40 26.04
CA TYR A 668 21.86 14.90 26.37
C TYR A 668 22.15 15.06 27.87
N PHE A 669 21.81 16.21 28.44
CA PHE A 669 21.83 16.46 29.88
C PHE A 669 21.07 15.38 30.65
N PHE A 670 19.83 15.04 30.25
CA PHE A 670 19.04 14.02 30.92
C PHE A 670 19.62 12.62 30.79
N LEU A 671 20.19 12.23 29.65
CA LEU A 671 20.85 10.92 29.52
C LEU A 671 22.04 10.79 30.49
N ILE A 672 22.91 11.80 30.55
CA ILE A 672 24.08 11.81 31.45
C ILE A 672 23.62 11.75 32.90
N THR A 673 22.63 12.57 33.24
CA THR A 673 22.07 12.66 34.59
C THR A 673 21.37 11.36 34.99
N PHE A 674 20.61 10.75 34.08
CA PHE A 674 19.97 9.46 34.27
C PHE A 674 20.99 8.34 34.48
N ARG A 675 22.09 8.34 33.73
CA ARG A 675 23.18 7.37 33.94
C ARG A 675 23.82 7.53 35.31
N SER A 676 24.07 8.76 35.76
CA SER A 676 24.55 9.03 37.14
C SER A 676 23.54 8.58 38.20
N TYR A 677 22.24 8.80 37.98
CA TYR A 677 21.18 8.31 38.84
C TYR A 677 21.20 6.78 38.98
N LEU A 678 21.35 6.04 37.88
CA LEU A 678 21.44 4.58 37.88
C LEU A 678 22.66 4.04 38.66
N TYR A 679 23.73 4.84 38.77
CA TYR A 679 24.86 4.52 39.64
C TYR A 679 24.60 4.77 41.13
N CYS A 680 23.73 5.73 41.45
CA CYS A 680 23.50 6.15 42.83
C CYS A 680 22.37 5.40 43.51
N THR A 681 21.36 4.96 42.76
CA THR A 681 20.09 4.47 43.31
C THR A 681 19.44 3.46 42.38
N SER A 682 18.72 2.49 42.94
CA SER A 682 17.92 1.56 42.16
C SER A 682 16.62 2.21 41.68
N PRO A 683 16.23 2.05 40.41
CA PRO A 683 14.94 2.56 39.93
C PRO A 683 13.69 1.98 40.60
N ASN A 684 13.85 0.89 41.36
CA ASN A 684 12.77 0.34 42.17
C ASN A 684 12.57 1.11 43.49
N GLU A 685 13.56 1.88 43.94
CA GLU A 685 13.55 2.58 45.23
C GLU A 685 13.08 4.03 45.12
N THR A 686 13.55 4.76 44.11
CA THR A 686 13.22 6.18 43.91
C THR A 686 13.10 6.44 42.42
N LYS A 687 12.06 7.17 41.98
CA LYS A 687 11.90 7.58 40.57
C LYS A 687 12.95 8.62 40.16
N PHE A 688 13.33 8.66 38.89
CA PHE A 688 14.29 9.64 38.38
C PHE A 688 13.79 11.08 38.59
N THR A 689 12.51 11.33 38.38
CA THR A 689 11.90 12.64 38.63
C THR A 689 12.03 13.05 40.09
N SER A 690 11.74 12.15 41.02
CA SER A 690 11.87 12.42 42.47
C SER A 690 13.32 12.69 42.87
N TRP A 691 14.26 11.94 42.29
CA TRP A 691 15.69 12.13 42.51
C TRP A 691 16.20 13.47 41.95
N MET A 692 15.71 13.90 40.78
CA MET A 692 15.99 15.21 40.22
C MET A 692 15.44 16.34 41.08
N VAL A 693 14.19 16.21 41.57
CA VAL A 693 13.56 17.21 42.45
C VAL A 693 14.32 17.37 43.76
N ALA A 694 14.90 16.28 44.29
CA ALA A 694 15.72 16.33 45.50
C ALA A 694 17.08 17.04 45.32
N ARG A 695 17.47 17.39 44.08
CA ARG A 695 18.75 18.01 43.71
C ARG A 695 18.52 19.33 42.95
N PRO A 696 18.16 20.41 43.65
CA PRO A 696 17.81 21.69 43.02
C PRO A 696 18.93 22.28 42.16
N GLU A 697 20.20 21.97 42.46
CA GLU A 697 21.36 22.33 41.66
C GLU A 697 21.29 21.76 40.23
N LEU A 698 20.78 20.54 40.04
CA LEU A 698 20.60 19.93 38.72
C LEU A 698 19.45 20.58 37.96
N GLY A 699 18.36 20.91 38.67
CA GLY A 699 17.25 21.68 38.10
C GLY A 699 17.69 23.06 37.61
N HIS A 700 18.52 23.76 38.39
CA HIS A 700 19.07 25.05 38.00
C HIS A 700 19.95 24.94 36.75
N LEU A 701 20.83 23.93 36.66
CA LEU A 701 21.65 23.72 35.46
C LEU A 701 20.79 23.41 34.22
N CYS A 702 19.81 22.53 34.34
CA CYS A 702 18.92 22.13 33.25
C CYS A 702 18.06 23.29 32.70
N ASN A 703 17.64 24.21 33.56
CA ASN A 703 16.82 25.37 33.18
C ASN A 703 17.64 26.50 32.52
N ASN A 704 18.96 26.50 32.72
CA ASN A 704 19.86 27.55 32.22
C ASN A 704 20.80 27.08 31.10
N LEU A 705 20.47 25.95 30.44
CA LEU A 705 21.24 25.43 29.30
C LEU A 705 21.31 26.45 28.16
N ARG A 706 22.50 26.64 27.60
CA ARG A 706 22.75 27.53 26.46
C ARG A 706 23.54 26.81 25.38
N ILE A 707 23.28 27.22 24.15
CA ILE A 707 24.18 26.97 23.02
C ILE A 707 24.89 28.28 22.75
N ASP A 708 26.22 28.24 22.82
CA ASP A 708 27.05 29.39 22.53
C ASP A 708 27.03 29.67 21.02
N LYS A 709 26.95 30.96 20.65
CA LYS A 709 27.13 31.45 19.29
C LYS A 709 28.60 31.47 18.91
#